data_AF-A0A1J9Q2D5-F1
#
_entry.id   AF-A0A1J9Q2D5-F1
#
_cell.length_a   1.000
_cell.length_b   1.000
_cell.length_c   1.000
_cell.angle_alpha   90.00
_cell.angle_beta   90.00
_cell.angle_gamma   90.00
#
_symmetry.space_group_name_H-M   'P 1'
#
loop_
_entity.id
_entity.type
_entity.pdbx_description
1 polymer ?
#
loop_
_entity_poly.entity_id
_entity_poly.type
_entity_poly.pdbx_seq_one_letter_code
_entity_poly.pdbx_strand_id
1 'polypeptide(L)'
;MDTNNPSNAGEERSKERPTQPLLPAKKVKTSSMDSSFPVLLPEDPCLRISDIEFEAHVFKTLPALAGVENLVRGLKIDTGKNSDSADEEAPKQNTTGNAFVDALDRAAVNPTVSEEALKAKMERRNRMLTTNNGMAFASTQSPFLELFNYVDGDDIDSDDSDTLSLAEILEQSWQADSLMTLKIIWAVRSIHLGKGDKTKFYQQLGWLAQYHPRTLLRNLKWLYRPVVKTDAKEREGDEQVVVENVGEEGGKDAVEVDDYDVIHGGSHGYWKDLLNILVLSAEGKLDMSNPNRVLLVDHRVPKKPDGRRPPRTEKGGRYRGGARADSQKERNKSPSELELEQKAASKAEKARRHENALNRLATDPFHRALHLTVARLFAEQLRKDMLLLESGTKDNNKAALREISLCAKWAPSLERFHDKYTLIASTIAELLFPESALGPNPDSVGTQAQSREVYLKRARENYRAHTLSPLRKVLAIVERDISAKSFSNIEYSKVPSLAMNRYKGLFQKKDTERFEKYIDAVQKGDAKISGAILTPGLLVKEAFPRFWGVTSDDNGVADAQWKTLVQRIKDSGALSSSIALCDVSGSMEYPLDGHGIAPLHNAIGLSLVMAEITKPPFGGRIITFSKVPEIHIIKGMSLAERVENVYKVPWGANTDFVKVFRDLLLPLAVENNVPPEDMVKTVFVFSDMQFDNAQPRWEVVRGDTQPGEAQRYDIAIADGGLQWQTHHQIVEQEFRKHGYEVPQLVYWNLAARAGAVPVTFEMGGTALVSGQSQALMKVFLDGGLFGEEEEGKGKKDEVEEGMEVVEGDWDGEWGVVQKEAKKKTKRIDPMKIVRRLIGHEAFDMLRVVD
;
A
#
# COMPACT_ATOMS: atom_id res chain seq x y z
N MET A 1 -38.04 -76.37 -17.80
CA MET A 1 -37.63 -76.14 -19.19
C MET A 1 -36.81 -74.86 -19.20
N ASP A 2 -35.49 -74.83 -19.09
CA ASP A 2 -34.44 -75.87 -19.01
C ASP A 2 -33.38 -75.30 -18.04
N THR A 3 -33.15 -75.84 -16.84
CA THR A 3 -32.25 -76.97 -16.50
C THR A 3 -30.84 -76.85 -17.09
N ASN A 4 -29.86 -76.44 -16.28
CA ASN A 4 -28.76 -77.32 -15.83
C ASN A 4 -27.71 -76.59 -14.97
N ASN A 5 -27.72 -76.90 -13.68
CA ASN A 5 -26.51 -77.16 -12.89
C ASN A 5 -26.19 -78.67 -13.09
N PRO A 6 -24.98 -79.26 -12.80
CA PRO A 6 -24.17 -78.95 -11.62
C PRO A 6 -22.62 -79.22 -11.66
N SER A 7 -21.94 -78.70 -10.61
CA SER A 7 -20.90 -79.31 -9.75
C SER A 7 -19.58 -79.94 -10.29
N ASN A 8 -18.44 -79.43 -9.78
CA ASN A 8 -17.43 -80.16 -9.00
C ASN A 8 -16.42 -79.16 -8.37
N ALA A 9 -16.40 -78.96 -7.05
CA ALA A 9 -15.63 -79.68 -6.01
C ALA A 9 -14.14 -79.26 -5.95
N GLY A 10 -13.71 -78.70 -4.80
CA GLY A 10 -12.29 -78.40 -4.54
C GLY A 10 -12.00 -77.53 -3.32
N GLU A 11 -12.12 -78.14 -2.13
CA GLU A 11 -11.31 -77.94 -0.91
C GLU A 11 -11.11 -76.54 -0.28
N GLU A 12 -11.67 -76.40 0.92
CA GLU A 12 -11.27 -75.45 1.95
C GLU A 12 -9.80 -75.66 2.37
N ARG A 13 -9.01 -74.58 2.32
CA ARG A 13 -7.76 -74.47 3.09
C ARG A 13 -7.74 -73.13 3.83
N SER A 14 -8.00 -73.22 5.12
CA SER A 14 -7.77 -72.18 6.12
C SER A 14 -6.31 -71.68 6.05
N LYS A 15 -6.12 -70.40 5.74
CA LYS A 15 -4.87 -69.67 6.03
C LYS A 15 -5.19 -68.57 7.04
N GLU A 16 -4.86 -68.86 8.29
CA GLU A 16 -4.72 -67.87 9.35
C GLU A 16 -3.84 -66.72 8.87
N ARG A 17 -4.37 -65.49 8.91
CA ARG A 17 -3.54 -64.28 8.78
C ARG A 17 -2.86 -64.03 10.12
N PRO A 18 -1.53 -63.83 10.16
CA PRO A 18 -0.87 -63.40 11.38
C PRO A 18 -1.34 -61.98 11.72
N THR A 19 -1.92 -61.85 12.91
CA THR A 19 -2.25 -60.60 13.57
C THR A 19 -0.96 -59.79 13.76
N GLN A 20 -0.76 -58.79 12.89
CA GLN A 20 0.25 -57.76 13.16
C GLN A 20 -0.17 -56.98 14.41
N PRO A 21 0.73 -56.78 15.38
CA PRO A 21 0.42 -55.93 16.53
C PRO A 21 0.13 -54.51 16.02
N LEU A 22 -1.06 -54.01 16.35
CA LEU A 22 -1.46 -52.61 16.15
C LEU A 22 -0.39 -51.72 16.78
N LEU A 23 0.41 -51.08 15.92
CA LEU A 23 1.31 -50.00 16.35
C LEU A 23 0.44 -48.94 17.06
N PRO A 24 0.81 -48.50 18.28
CA PRO A 24 0.04 -47.48 18.97
C PRO A 24 -0.02 -46.24 18.10
N ALA A 25 -1.24 -45.72 17.88
CA ALA A 25 -1.46 -44.48 17.17
C ALA A 25 -0.53 -43.40 17.74
N LYS A 26 0.36 -42.84 16.89
CA LYS A 26 1.25 -41.75 17.31
C LYS A 26 0.37 -40.65 17.92
N LYS A 27 0.53 -40.38 19.22
CA LYS A 27 -0.09 -39.22 19.88
C LYS A 27 0.22 -38.00 19.01
N VAL A 28 -0.83 -37.33 18.54
CA VAL A 28 -0.68 -36.07 17.82
C VAL A 28 -0.02 -35.10 18.80
N LYS A 29 1.18 -34.62 18.48
CA LYS A 29 1.90 -33.62 19.29
C LYS A 29 1.12 -32.31 19.25
N THR A 30 0.25 -32.08 20.23
CA THR A 30 -0.60 -30.88 20.30
C THR A 30 -0.08 -29.84 21.29
N SER A 31 0.88 -30.21 22.15
CA SER A 31 1.48 -29.34 23.18
C SER A 31 2.88 -28.86 22.79
N SER A 32 3.23 -27.64 23.20
CA SER A 32 4.60 -27.12 23.06
C SER A 32 5.63 -27.98 23.83
N MET A 33 5.20 -28.73 24.84
CA MET A 33 6.06 -29.60 25.64
C MET A 33 6.58 -30.81 24.83
N ASP A 34 5.78 -31.33 23.89
CA ASP A 34 6.12 -32.49 23.05
C ASP A 34 6.87 -32.10 21.76
N SER A 35 7.03 -30.79 21.53
CA SER A 35 7.61 -30.26 20.30
C SER A 35 9.13 -30.38 20.30
N SER A 36 9.67 -30.69 19.12
CA SER A 36 11.11 -30.61 18.82
C SER A 36 11.52 -29.25 18.26
N PHE A 37 10.66 -28.22 18.39
CA PHE A 37 11.02 -26.86 18.04
C PHE A 37 11.98 -26.27 19.07
N PRO A 38 13.12 -25.69 18.63
CA PRO A 38 14.06 -25.09 19.56
C PRO A 38 13.44 -23.81 20.12
N VAL A 39 13.32 -23.73 21.45
CA VAL A 39 12.70 -22.59 22.13
C VAL A 39 13.69 -21.78 22.97
N LEU A 40 14.91 -22.29 23.15
CA LEU A 40 15.90 -21.69 24.04
C LEU A 40 16.25 -20.28 23.56
N LEU A 41 16.07 -19.31 24.44
CA LEU A 41 16.51 -17.92 24.31
C LEU A 41 17.31 -17.55 25.55
N PRO A 42 18.48 -16.89 25.39
CA PRO A 42 19.22 -16.32 26.51
C PRO A 42 18.33 -15.41 27.36
N GLU A 43 18.64 -15.29 28.63
CA GLU A 43 17.97 -14.33 29.49
C GLU A 43 18.37 -12.91 29.10
N ASP A 44 17.38 -12.01 29.05
CA ASP A 44 17.60 -10.61 28.72
C ASP A 44 17.12 -9.73 29.89
N PRO A 45 18.02 -8.97 30.55
CA PRO A 45 17.66 -8.09 31.65
C PRO A 45 16.60 -7.05 31.26
N CYS A 46 16.56 -6.67 29.98
CA CYS A 46 15.61 -5.71 29.45
C CYS A 46 14.17 -6.24 29.42
N LEU A 47 13.91 -7.48 29.85
CA LEU A 47 12.54 -8.00 30.03
C LEU A 47 11.97 -7.67 31.42
N ARG A 48 12.82 -7.24 32.38
CA ARG A 48 12.45 -7.06 33.79
C ARG A 48 12.44 -5.61 34.26
N ILE A 49 12.99 -4.70 33.46
CA ILE A 49 13.01 -3.26 33.74
C ILE A 49 11.68 -2.59 33.36
N SER A 50 11.41 -1.41 33.92
CA SER A 50 10.24 -0.59 33.56
C SER A 50 10.31 -0.11 32.10
N ASP A 51 9.19 0.38 31.56
CA ASP A 51 9.17 0.90 30.18
C ASP A 51 10.00 2.17 30.03
N ILE A 52 10.06 3.02 31.06
CA ILE A 52 10.92 4.23 31.09
C ILE A 52 12.40 3.83 31.06
N GLU A 53 12.80 2.88 31.90
CA GLU A 53 14.18 2.37 31.91
C GLU A 53 14.54 1.65 30.60
N PHE A 54 13.59 0.93 30.01
CA PHE A 54 13.77 0.28 28.72
C PHE A 54 13.97 1.31 27.61
N GLU A 55 13.15 2.35 27.57
CA GLU A 55 13.32 3.45 26.61
C GLU A 55 14.69 4.13 26.78
N ALA A 56 15.08 4.48 28.01
CA ALA A 56 16.40 5.02 28.29
C ALA A 56 17.53 4.08 27.85
N HIS A 57 17.36 2.77 28.05
CA HIS A 57 18.32 1.75 27.59
C HIS A 57 18.43 1.70 26.06
N VAL A 58 17.30 1.75 25.34
CA VAL A 58 17.27 1.79 23.87
C VAL A 58 18.00 3.03 23.35
N PHE A 59 17.71 4.20 23.91
CA PHE A 59 18.35 5.46 23.52
C PHE A 59 19.84 5.47 23.86
N LYS A 60 20.28 4.81 24.93
CA LYS A 60 21.71 4.68 25.24
C LYS A 60 22.44 3.73 24.28
N THR A 61 21.77 2.67 23.84
CA THR A 61 22.38 1.57 23.09
C THR A 61 22.41 1.84 21.59
N LEU A 62 21.41 2.55 21.07
CA LEU A 62 21.35 2.92 19.66
C LEU A 62 21.95 4.31 19.47
N PRO A 63 22.81 4.53 18.46
CA PRO A 63 23.37 5.86 18.19
C PRO A 63 22.26 6.86 17.85
N ALA A 64 22.41 8.12 18.28
CA ALA A 64 21.69 9.24 17.68
C ALA A 64 22.40 9.48 16.36
N LEU A 65 21.89 8.94 15.27
CA LEU A 65 22.47 9.19 13.95
C LEU A 65 21.94 10.56 13.47
N ALA A 66 22.33 11.62 14.17
CA ALA A 66 22.13 12.97 13.72
C ALA A 66 23.01 13.19 12.49
N GLY A 67 22.37 13.43 11.34
CA GLY A 67 23.01 13.88 10.09
C GLY A 67 24.26 13.10 9.71
N VAL A 68 24.11 11.99 8.98
CA VAL A 68 25.28 11.28 8.45
C VAL A 68 25.87 12.06 7.27
N GLU A 69 26.53 13.18 7.57
CA GLU A 69 27.38 13.94 6.65
C GLU A 69 28.54 13.09 6.06
N ASN A 70 28.72 11.84 6.52
CA ASN A 70 29.85 10.97 6.17
C ASN A 70 29.53 9.64 5.46
N LEU A 71 28.26 9.25 5.20
CA LEU A 71 27.97 8.07 4.35
C LEU A 71 27.80 8.44 2.87
N VAL A 72 27.57 9.72 2.60
CA VAL A 72 27.41 10.27 1.26
C VAL A 72 28.72 10.27 0.46
N ARG A 73 29.89 10.09 1.10
CA ARG A 73 31.15 9.84 0.38
C ARG A 73 31.29 8.44 -0.22
N GLY A 74 30.41 7.50 0.12
CA GLY A 74 30.40 6.13 -0.43
C GLY A 74 29.45 5.94 -1.63
N LEU A 75 28.47 6.83 -1.77
CA LEU A 75 27.73 6.99 -3.02
C LEU A 75 28.56 7.93 -3.88
N LYS A 76 28.91 7.53 -5.11
CA LYS A 76 29.67 8.37 -6.04
C LYS A 76 28.85 9.62 -6.39
N ILE A 77 28.95 10.65 -5.55
CA ILE A 77 28.65 12.00 -5.94
C ILE A 77 29.86 12.47 -6.74
N ASP A 78 29.76 12.38 -8.06
CA ASP A 78 30.66 13.08 -8.95
C ASP A 78 30.27 14.57 -8.93
N THR A 79 30.53 15.25 -7.82
CA THR A 79 30.58 16.71 -7.80
C THR A 79 31.82 17.08 -8.59
N GLY A 80 31.65 17.26 -9.90
CA GLY A 80 32.69 17.74 -10.80
C GLY A 80 33.23 19.08 -10.33
N LYS A 81 34.25 19.04 -9.48
CA LYS A 81 35.16 20.14 -9.14
C LYS A 81 36.36 19.61 -8.34
N ASN A 82 37.46 19.38 -9.05
CA ASN A 82 38.86 19.68 -8.69
C ASN A 82 39.67 19.27 -9.95
N SER A 83 40.21 20.19 -10.76
CA SER A 83 41.51 20.84 -10.55
C SER A 83 42.51 19.92 -9.83
N ASP A 84 43.16 19.05 -10.57
CA ASP A 84 44.62 19.10 -10.71
C ASP A 84 45.08 18.24 -11.90
N SER A 85 46.05 18.81 -12.60
CA SER A 85 46.68 18.39 -13.84
C SER A 85 47.44 17.07 -13.74
N ALA A 86 47.22 16.19 -14.72
CA ALA A 86 48.25 15.28 -15.21
C ALA A 86 47.99 14.98 -16.69
N ASP A 87 49.01 15.24 -17.51
CA ASP A 87 49.00 15.26 -18.96
C ASP A 87 48.68 13.88 -19.58
N GLU A 88 47.61 13.82 -20.39
CA GLU A 88 47.52 12.86 -21.49
C GLU A 88 47.15 13.63 -22.77
N GLU A 89 48.06 13.53 -23.76
CA GLU A 89 48.01 14.24 -25.04
C GLU A 89 46.78 13.85 -25.87
N ALA A 90 45.76 14.72 -25.89
CA ALA A 90 44.71 14.75 -26.91
C ALA A 90 45.19 15.55 -28.14
N PRO A 91 44.79 15.17 -29.36
CA PRO A 91 45.26 15.82 -30.58
C PRO A 91 44.77 17.27 -30.61
N LYS A 92 45.70 18.21 -30.79
CA LYS A 92 45.41 19.66 -30.88
C LYS A 92 44.35 19.92 -31.96
N GLN A 93 43.14 20.24 -31.54
CA GLN A 93 42.14 20.83 -32.43
C GLN A 93 42.55 22.29 -32.68
N ASN A 94 42.61 22.68 -33.96
CA ASN A 94 42.90 24.04 -34.38
C ASN A 94 41.74 24.96 -33.95
N THR A 95 41.91 25.72 -32.87
CA THR A 95 40.99 26.81 -32.50
C THR A 95 41.45 28.09 -33.15
N THR A 96 40.54 28.82 -33.79
CA THR A 96 40.82 30.08 -34.50
C THR A 96 41.03 31.26 -33.55
N GLY A 97 40.79 31.08 -32.24
CA GLY A 97 40.93 32.14 -31.23
C GLY A 97 39.76 33.11 -31.21
N ASN A 98 38.74 32.89 -32.03
CA ASN A 98 37.48 33.61 -32.03
C ASN A 98 36.35 32.66 -31.64
N ALA A 99 35.81 32.85 -30.43
CA ALA A 99 34.81 31.96 -29.84
C ALA A 99 33.54 31.79 -30.70
N PHE A 100 33.21 32.79 -31.53
CA PHE A 100 32.06 32.74 -32.43
C PHE A 100 32.37 31.91 -33.69
N VAL A 101 33.58 32.05 -34.24
CA VAL A 101 34.03 31.26 -35.41
C VAL A 101 34.24 29.80 -35.02
N ASP A 102 34.83 29.55 -33.85
CA ASP A 102 34.96 28.18 -33.30
C ASP A 102 33.59 27.55 -32.98
N ALA A 103 32.55 28.35 -32.69
CA ALA A 103 31.18 27.87 -32.55
C ALA A 103 30.52 27.59 -33.91
N LEU A 104 30.78 28.41 -34.93
CA LEU A 104 30.37 28.19 -36.32
C LEU A 104 31.01 26.93 -36.92
N ASP A 105 32.30 26.72 -36.70
CA ASP A 105 33.03 25.55 -37.20
C ASP A 105 32.55 24.27 -36.52
N ARG A 106 32.25 24.32 -35.21
CA ARG A 106 31.60 23.21 -34.50
C ARG A 106 30.18 22.93 -35.02
N ALA A 107 29.41 23.99 -35.29
CA ALA A 107 28.07 23.86 -35.88
C ALA A 107 28.11 23.36 -37.33
N ALA A 108 29.17 23.67 -38.09
CA ALA A 108 29.37 23.20 -39.46
C ALA A 108 29.79 21.71 -39.52
N VAL A 109 30.53 21.22 -38.51
CA VAL A 109 30.95 19.80 -38.42
C VAL A 109 29.83 18.91 -37.87
N ASN A 110 28.94 19.43 -37.03
CA ASN A 110 27.79 18.70 -36.47
C ASN A 110 26.52 19.58 -36.48
N PRO A 111 25.79 19.66 -37.60
CA PRO A 111 24.69 20.62 -37.80
C PRO A 111 23.41 20.32 -37.00
N THR A 112 23.32 19.16 -36.34
CA THR A 112 22.22 18.81 -35.44
C THR A 112 22.56 19.21 -34.01
N VAL A 113 21.61 19.85 -33.31
CA VAL A 113 21.63 19.91 -31.83
C VAL A 113 21.86 18.48 -31.34
N SER A 114 22.98 18.20 -30.71
CA SER A 114 23.27 16.84 -30.22
C SER A 114 22.15 16.42 -29.25
N GLU A 115 21.78 15.14 -29.23
CA GLU A 115 20.76 14.64 -28.30
C GLU A 115 21.09 15.03 -26.86
N GLU A 116 22.37 15.08 -26.51
CA GLU A 116 22.89 15.54 -25.21
C GLU A 116 22.67 17.03 -24.98
N ALA A 117 22.83 17.89 -26.00
CA ALA A 117 22.56 19.32 -25.89
C ALA A 117 21.05 19.62 -25.75
N LEU A 118 20.20 18.82 -26.42
CA LEU A 118 18.75 18.89 -26.26
C LEU A 118 18.34 18.43 -24.85
N LYS A 119 18.88 17.29 -24.40
CA LYS A 119 18.69 16.74 -23.05
C LYS A 119 19.11 17.75 -21.98
N ALA A 120 20.30 18.33 -22.06
CA ALA A 120 20.77 19.37 -21.15
C ALA A 120 19.88 20.63 -21.18
N LYS A 121 19.31 20.99 -22.34
CA LYS A 121 18.37 22.12 -22.48
C LYS A 121 17.00 21.80 -21.84
N MET A 122 16.56 20.55 -21.90
CA MET A 122 15.33 20.06 -21.26
C MET A 122 15.49 19.98 -19.74
N GLU A 123 16.59 19.41 -19.25
CA GLU A 123 16.95 19.36 -17.82
C GLU A 123 16.98 20.76 -17.20
N ARG A 124 17.65 21.73 -17.83
CA ARG A 124 17.68 23.13 -17.38
C ARG A 124 16.29 23.78 -17.25
N ARG A 125 15.29 23.25 -17.96
CA ARG A 125 13.91 23.74 -17.92
C ARG A 125 12.98 22.86 -17.09
N ASN A 126 13.49 21.82 -16.42
CA ASN A 126 12.66 20.80 -15.78
C ASN A 126 11.64 20.21 -16.78
N ARG A 127 12.12 19.63 -17.89
CA ARG A 127 11.30 19.02 -18.93
C ARG A 127 11.76 17.59 -19.22
N MET A 128 10.81 16.72 -19.50
CA MET A 128 11.06 15.34 -19.90
C MET A 128 9.95 14.85 -20.86
N LEU A 129 10.27 13.89 -21.72
CA LEU A 129 9.28 13.20 -22.55
C LEU A 129 8.71 12.00 -21.79
N THR A 130 7.41 11.77 -21.88
CA THR A 130 6.81 10.48 -21.50
C THR A 130 7.25 9.38 -22.47
N THR A 131 7.01 8.11 -22.11
CA THR A 131 7.24 6.97 -23.03
C THR A 131 6.49 7.11 -24.35
N ASN A 132 5.38 7.85 -24.37
CA ASN A 132 4.58 8.13 -25.56
C ASN A 132 4.93 9.46 -26.25
N ASN A 133 6.11 10.02 -25.96
CA ASN A 133 6.64 11.28 -26.49
C ASN A 133 5.78 12.52 -26.14
N GLY A 134 5.00 12.45 -25.07
CA GLY A 134 4.28 13.58 -24.51
C GLY A 134 5.19 14.49 -23.70
N MET A 135 5.01 15.82 -23.77
CA MET A 135 5.80 16.74 -22.94
C MET A 135 5.28 16.84 -21.51
N ALA A 136 6.17 16.61 -20.55
CA ALA A 136 5.93 16.65 -19.11
C ALA A 136 7.10 17.33 -18.36
N PHE A 137 6.97 17.48 -17.04
CA PHE A 137 8.06 17.91 -16.17
C PHE A 137 8.92 16.70 -15.74
N ALA A 138 10.20 16.94 -15.47
CA ALA A 138 11.12 15.91 -14.98
C ALA A 138 11.02 15.69 -13.45
N SER A 139 10.55 16.71 -12.73
CA SER A 139 10.29 16.65 -11.28
C SER A 139 9.19 17.63 -10.90
N THR A 140 8.50 17.32 -9.80
CA THR A 140 7.55 18.21 -9.13
C THR A 140 8.23 19.43 -8.48
N GLN A 141 9.56 19.41 -8.33
CA GLN A 141 10.39 20.38 -7.61
C GLN A 141 10.08 20.45 -6.10
N SER A 142 9.44 19.43 -5.53
CA SER A 142 9.20 19.32 -4.08
C SER A 142 9.52 17.90 -3.60
N PRO A 143 10.49 17.72 -2.67
CA PRO A 143 10.86 16.39 -2.18
C PRO A 143 9.69 15.70 -1.45
N PHE A 144 8.76 16.48 -0.87
CA PHE A 144 7.55 15.93 -0.24
C PHE A 144 6.54 15.41 -1.25
N LEU A 145 6.39 16.07 -2.41
CA LEU A 145 5.52 15.56 -3.47
C LEU A 145 6.14 14.35 -4.15
N GLU A 146 7.45 14.34 -4.36
CA GLU A 146 8.16 13.16 -4.85
C GLU A 146 7.98 11.99 -3.88
N LEU A 147 8.23 12.19 -2.59
CA LEU A 147 8.07 11.13 -1.59
C LEU A 147 6.62 10.66 -1.49
N PHE A 148 5.68 11.60 -1.41
CA PHE A 148 4.27 11.27 -1.29
C PHE A 148 3.79 10.54 -2.54
N ASN A 149 4.24 10.89 -3.74
CA ASN A 149 3.76 10.29 -4.98
C ASN A 149 4.61 9.12 -5.49
N TYR A 150 5.73 8.80 -4.82
CA TYR A 150 6.64 7.73 -5.22
C TYR A 150 5.93 6.39 -5.47
N VAL A 151 6.16 5.80 -6.64
CA VAL A 151 5.69 4.46 -7.04
C VAL A 151 6.90 3.71 -7.62
N ASP A 152 7.07 2.40 -7.34
CA ASP A 152 8.25 1.64 -7.80
C ASP A 152 8.24 1.51 -9.33
N GLY A 153 9.25 2.01 -10.02
CA GLY A 153 9.50 1.56 -11.40
C GLY A 153 9.94 0.09 -11.37
N ASP A 154 9.03 -0.85 -11.60
CA ASP A 154 9.36 -2.26 -11.85
C ASP A 154 9.85 -2.50 -13.29
N ASP A 155 10.19 -1.43 -14.03
CA ASP A 155 10.76 -1.53 -15.37
C ASP A 155 12.20 -2.04 -15.29
N ILE A 156 12.31 -3.37 -15.32
CA ILE A 156 13.54 -4.16 -15.44
C ILE A 156 14.40 -3.77 -16.66
N ASP A 157 13.88 -2.94 -17.56
CA ASP A 157 14.51 -2.55 -18.83
C ASP A 157 14.85 -1.05 -18.97
N SER A 158 14.65 -0.20 -17.96
CA SER A 158 15.10 1.21 -18.05
C SER A 158 16.45 1.42 -17.34
N ASP A 159 17.53 1.43 -18.11
CA ASP A 159 18.86 1.91 -17.71
C ASP A 159 18.91 3.46 -17.49
N ASP A 160 17.76 4.12 -17.32
CA ASP A 160 17.68 5.58 -17.19
C ASP A 160 18.12 6.05 -15.80
N SER A 161 19.34 6.58 -15.75
CA SER A 161 20.04 7.14 -14.58
C SER A 161 19.43 8.42 -13.99
N ASP A 162 18.33 8.92 -14.55
CA ASP A 162 17.91 10.32 -14.36
C ASP A 162 16.81 10.50 -13.29
N THR A 163 16.32 9.42 -12.67
CA THR A 163 15.31 9.50 -11.60
C THR A 163 15.96 9.34 -10.23
N LEU A 164 15.67 10.23 -9.29
CA LEU A 164 16.14 10.10 -7.91
C LEU A 164 15.69 8.77 -7.31
N SER A 165 16.61 8.06 -6.67
CA SER A 165 16.30 6.87 -5.90
C SER A 165 15.42 7.20 -4.69
N LEU A 166 14.65 6.22 -4.20
CA LEU A 166 13.84 6.40 -2.99
C LEU A 166 14.67 6.90 -1.80
N ALA A 167 15.90 6.42 -1.68
CA ALA A 167 16.82 6.82 -0.61
C ALA A 167 17.18 8.31 -0.69
N GLU A 168 17.45 8.83 -1.89
CA GLU A 168 17.75 10.26 -2.10
C GLU A 168 16.53 11.14 -1.84
N ILE A 169 15.33 10.71 -2.27
CA ILE A 169 14.08 11.43 -2.00
C ILE A 169 13.80 11.49 -0.48
N LEU A 170 13.98 10.37 0.22
CA LEU A 170 13.82 10.31 1.68
C LEU A 170 14.82 11.24 2.37
N GLU A 171 16.09 11.20 1.99
CA GLU A 171 17.12 12.09 2.55
C GLU A 171 16.78 13.57 2.30
N GLN A 172 16.50 13.95 1.05
CA GLN A 172 16.17 15.34 0.71
C GLN A 172 14.92 15.84 1.45
N SER A 173 13.89 14.99 1.57
CA SER A 173 12.67 15.35 2.30
C SER A 173 12.95 15.48 3.81
N TRP A 174 13.75 14.59 4.38
CA TRP A 174 14.09 14.61 5.80
C TRP A 174 14.91 15.83 6.19
N GLN A 175 15.87 16.23 5.34
CA GLN A 175 16.64 17.46 5.51
C GLN A 175 15.76 18.71 5.39
N ALA A 176 14.69 18.66 4.59
CA ALA A 176 13.75 19.76 4.47
C ALA A 176 12.82 19.88 5.68
N ASP A 177 12.19 18.78 6.12
CA ASP A 177 11.40 18.70 7.35
C ASP A 177 11.21 17.23 7.75
N SER A 178 11.93 16.81 8.79
CA SER A 178 11.94 15.42 9.28
C SER A 178 10.58 14.96 9.81
N LEU A 179 9.81 15.83 10.46
CA LEU A 179 8.49 15.49 11.00
C LEU A 179 7.48 15.34 9.86
N MET A 180 7.51 16.23 8.87
CA MET A 180 6.69 16.12 7.67
C MET A 180 7.00 14.83 6.90
N THR A 181 8.28 14.49 6.72
CA THR A 181 8.69 13.23 6.12
C THR A 181 8.19 12.02 6.90
N LEU A 182 8.33 12.03 8.23
CA LEU A 182 7.81 10.96 9.08
C LEU A 182 6.29 10.80 8.93
N LYS A 183 5.54 11.91 8.93
CA LYS A 183 4.09 11.90 8.74
C LYS A 183 3.70 11.38 7.35
N ILE A 184 4.47 11.71 6.30
CA ILE A 184 4.26 11.17 4.94
C ILE A 184 4.49 9.65 4.93
N ILE A 185 5.55 9.15 5.56
CA ILE A 185 5.82 7.70 5.68
C ILE A 185 4.64 6.98 6.36
N TRP A 186 4.09 7.55 7.45
CA TRP A 186 2.90 7.00 8.09
C TRP A 186 1.63 7.11 7.23
N ALA A 187 1.49 8.18 6.46
CA ALA A 187 0.40 8.33 5.50
C ALA A 187 0.48 7.30 4.36
N VAL A 188 1.68 6.86 3.96
CA VAL A 188 1.83 5.73 3.02
C VAL A 188 1.20 4.46 3.60
N ARG A 189 1.36 4.19 4.90
CA ARG A 189 0.76 3.02 5.54
C ARG A 189 -0.71 3.18 5.90
N SER A 190 -1.16 4.38 6.30
CA SER A 190 -2.47 4.60 6.93
C SER A 190 -3.62 4.03 6.10
N ILE A 191 -4.36 3.06 6.65
CA ILE A 191 -5.46 2.35 5.96
C ILE A 191 -6.69 3.24 5.78
N HIS A 192 -6.94 4.10 6.76
CA HIS A 192 -8.17 4.87 6.88
C HIS A 192 -8.07 6.28 6.31
N LEU A 193 -6.86 6.84 6.27
CA LEU A 193 -6.61 8.22 5.81
C LEU A 193 -5.65 8.29 4.62
N GLY A 194 -4.77 7.31 4.47
CA GLY A 194 -3.64 7.38 3.55
C GLY A 194 -3.68 6.33 2.46
N LYS A 195 -2.51 5.90 1.98
CA LYS A 195 -2.40 5.00 0.81
C LYS A 195 -2.67 3.53 1.13
N GLY A 196 -2.52 3.10 2.38
CA GLY A 196 -2.65 1.70 2.76
C GLY A 196 -1.54 0.79 2.21
N ASP A 197 -0.45 1.34 1.69
CA ASP A 197 0.62 0.57 1.03
C ASP A 197 1.65 0.07 2.04
N LYS A 198 1.48 -1.18 2.45
CA LYS A 198 2.41 -1.85 3.37
C LYS A 198 3.80 -2.11 2.77
N THR A 199 3.90 -2.34 1.47
CA THR A 199 5.16 -2.74 0.82
C THR A 199 6.10 -1.56 0.84
N LYS A 200 5.60 -0.41 0.36
CA LYS A 200 6.33 0.86 0.36
C LYS A 200 6.66 1.34 1.75
N PHE A 201 5.70 1.20 2.67
CA PHE A 201 5.93 1.52 4.06
C PHE A 201 7.11 0.72 4.64
N TYR A 202 7.19 -0.60 4.42
CA TYR A 202 8.32 -1.38 4.93
C TYR A 202 9.66 -1.01 4.29
N GLN A 203 9.67 -0.60 3.02
CA GLN A 203 10.88 -0.08 2.39
C GLN A 203 11.32 1.23 3.06
N GLN A 204 10.41 2.20 3.22
CA GLN A 204 10.67 3.47 3.90
C GLN A 204 11.08 3.27 5.38
N LEU A 205 10.50 2.28 6.07
CA LEU A 205 10.95 1.89 7.40
C LEU A 205 12.35 1.27 7.40
N GLY A 206 12.76 0.62 6.32
CA GLY A 206 14.15 0.15 6.17
C GLY A 206 15.14 1.31 6.16
N TRP A 207 14.79 2.40 5.51
CA TRP A 207 15.58 3.64 5.58
C TRP A 207 15.59 4.22 7.00
N LEU A 208 14.44 4.35 7.66
CA LEU A 208 14.40 4.79 9.07
C LEU A 208 15.20 3.85 9.99
N ALA A 209 15.15 2.54 9.81
CA ALA A 209 15.92 1.59 10.61
C ALA A 209 17.44 1.80 10.46
N GLN A 210 17.88 2.20 9.27
CA GLN A 210 19.29 2.42 8.95
C GLN A 210 19.79 3.79 9.43
N TYR A 211 18.99 4.85 9.29
CA TYR A 211 19.41 6.23 9.51
C TYR A 211 18.79 6.90 10.74
N HIS A 212 17.58 6.51 11.14
CA HIS A 212 16.83 7.10 12.26
C HIS A 212 16.17 6.02 13.15
N PRO A 213 16.99 5.12 13.75
CA PRO A 213 16.48 3.92 14.41
C PRO A 213 15.68 4.23 15.69
N ARG A 214 15.99 5.31 16.42
CA ARG A 214 15.25 5.67 17.65
C ARG A 214 13.87 6.21 17.29
N THR A 215 13.79 7.04 16.26
CA THR A 215 12.54 7.57 15.69
C THR A 215 11.66 6.44 15.21
N LEU A 216 12.21 5.42 14.53
CA LEU A 216 11.44 4.25 14.16
C LEU A 216 10.81 3.57 15.39
N LEU A 217 11.63 3.20 16.39
CA LEU A 217 11.16 2.45 17.55
C LEU A 217 10.11 3.22 18.37
N ARG A 218 10.32 4.52 18.60
CA ARG A 218 9.40 5.39 19.36
C ARG A 218 7.99 5.40 18.77
N ASN A 219 7.87 5.33 17.45
CA ASN A 219 6.59 5.48 16.76
C ASN A 219 5.87 4.16 16.43
N LEU A 220 6.47 2.99 16.68
CA LEU A 220 5.87 1.70 16.33
C LEU A 220 4.49 1.45 16.98
N LYS A 221 4.26 1.96 18.21
CA LYS A 221 2.98 1.82 18.92
C LYS A 221 1.79 2.41 18.14
N TRP A 222 2.04 3.44 17.33
CA TRP A 222 1.02 4.13 16.53
C TRP A 222 0.56 3.34 15.30
N LEU A 223 1.18 2.19 15.00
CA LEU A 223 0.67 1.30 13.96
C LEU A 223 -0.62 0.58 14.37
N TYR A 224 -0.82 0.31 15.66
CA TYR A 224 -1.99 -0.45 16.12
C TYR A 224 -2.92 0.34 17.06
N ARG A 225 -2.44 1.42 17.68
CA ARG A 225 -3.28 2.25 18.54
C ARG A 225 -4.41 2.90 17.72
N PRO A 226 -5.64 2.98 18.26
CA PRO A 226 -6.80 3.47 17.54
C PRO A 226 -6.83 5.01 17.46
N VAL A 227 -5.93 5.61 16.68
CA VAL A 227 -5.77 7.08 16.62
C VAL A 227 -6.58 7.76 15.52
N VAL A 228 -7.31 7.00 14.70
CA VAL A 228 -8.10 7.51 13.58
C VAL A 228 -9.59 7.47 13.92
N LYS A 229 -10.28 8.62 13.88
CA LYS A 229 -11.75 8.66 13.98
C LYS A 229 -12.39 7.85 12.86
N THR A 230 -13.34 6.99 13.22
CA THR A 230 -14.14 6.24 12.25
C THR A 230 -15.59 6.70 12.31
N ASP A 231 -16.27 6.68 11.17
CA ASP A 231 -17.68 7.08 11.03
C ASP A 231 -18.67 6.07 11.68
N ALA A 232 -18.21 5.27 12.64
CA ALA A 232 -19.04 4.29 13.34
C ALA A 232 -20.01 5.03 14.26
N LYS A 233 -21.32 4.83 14.08
CA LYS A 233 -22.34 5.38 14.98
C LYS A 233 -22.06 4.91 16.42
N GLU A 234 -22.02 5.88 17.34
CA GLU A 234 -22.07 5.64 18.80
C GLU A 234 -23.25 4.71 19.11
N ARG A 235 -23.03 3.74 20.00
CA ARG A 235 -24.05 2.77 20.41
C ARG A 235 -24.54 3.13 21.81
N GLU A 236 -25.82 2.89 22.09
CA GLU A 236 -26.33 3.00 23.47
C GLU A 236 -25.50 2.11 24.42
N GLY A 237 -24.88 2.75 25.42
CA GLY A 237 -24.06 2.10 26.45
C GLY A 237 -22.54 2.25 26.32
N ASP A 238 -22.04 3.19 25.51
CA ASP A 238 -20.61 3.54 25.37
C ASP A 238 -20.00 4.26 26.61
N GLU A 239 -20.45 3.94 27.83
CA GLU A 239 -19.75 4.36 29.06
C GLU A 239 -18.54 3.45 29.31
N GLN A 240 -17.36 4.07 29.42
CA GLN A 240 -16.05 3.42 29.58
C GLN A 240 -16.04 2.42 30.76
N VAL A 241 -15.51 1.22 30.53
CA VAL A 241 -14.99 0.38 31.61
C VAL A 241 -13.54 0.80 31.83
N VAL A 242 -13.30 1.69 32.80
CA VAL A 242 -11.94 2.01 33.26
C VAL A 242 -11.38 0.75 33.93
N VAL A 243 -10.47 0.06 33.25
CA VAL A 243 -9.65 -0.96 33.89
C VAL A 243 -8.58 -0.21 34.67
N GLU A 244 -8.79 -0.04 35.98
CA GLU A 244 -7.73 0.43 36.87
C GLU A 244 -6.51 -0.49 36.70
N ASN A 245 -5.36 0.11 36.37
CA ASN A 245 -4.09 -0.57 36.46
C ASN A 245 -3.88 -0.96 37.92
N VAL A 246 -4.04 -2.25 38.24
CA VAL A 246 -3.59 -2.77 39.54
C VAL A 246 -2.07 -2.80 39.50
N GLY A 247 -1.46 -1.72 39.97
CA GLY A 247 -0.02 -1.58 40.07
C GLY A 247 0.37 -0.28 40.74
N GLU A 248 0.06 -0.11 42.02
CA GLU A 248 0.86 0.76 42.88
C GLU A 248 0.98 0.17 44.28
N GLU A 249 2.22 -0.04 44.72
CA GLU A 249 2.63 0.68 45.93
C GLU A 249 3.89 1.49 45.58
N GLY A 250 3.68 2.79 45.36
CA GLY A 250 4.66 3.83 45.65
C GLY A 250 5.46 4.37 44.47
N GLY A 251 5.00 5.48 43.89
CA GLY A 251 5.84 6.38 43.11
C GLY A 251 5.04 7.34 42.25
N LYS A 252 4.82 8.57 42.75
CA LYS A 252 4.31 9.69 41.94
C LYS A 252 5.34 10.07 40.87
N ASP A 253 5.34 9.35 39.75
CA ASP A 253 5.92 9.81 38.51
C ASP A 253 4.77 10.00 37.52
N ALA A 254 4.40 11.25 37.28
CA ALA A 254 3.42 11.63 36.28
C ALA A 254 4.00 11.31 34.89
N VAL A 255 3.73 10.10 34.40
CA VAL A 255 3.91 9.74 32.99
C VAL A 255 2.91 10.57 32.19
N GLU A 256 3.41 11.43 31.29
CA GLU A 256 2.58 12.22 30.38
C GLU A 256 1.51 11.32 29.74
N VAL A 257 0.24 11.70 29.97
CA VAL A 257 -0.94 11.01 29.48
C VAL A 257 -1.01 11.18 27.96
N ASP A 258 -0.36 10.29 27.21
CA ASP A 258 -0.46 10.18 25.75
C ASP A 258 -1.85 9.61 25.36
N ASP A 259 -2.91 10.40 25.52
CA ASP A 259 -4.29 10.00 25.16
C ASP A 259 -4.70 10.51 23.77
N TYR A 260 -3.99 10.00 22.76
CA TYR A 260 -4.35 10.14 21.36
C TYR A 260 -5.34 9.06 20.90
N ASP A 261 -5.80 8.19 21.82
CA ASP A 261 -6.69 7.10 21.46
C ASP A 261 -8.09 7.64 21.22
N VAL A 262 -8.67 7.19 20.13
CA VAL A 262 -10.04 7.49 19.73
C VAL A 262 -10.89 6.28 20.09
N ILE A 263 -11.95 6.51 20.85
CA ILE A 263 -12.94 5.50 21.21
C ILE A 263 -13.56 4.95 19.91
N HIS A 264 -13.56 3.62 19.76
CA HIS A 264 -13.98 2.94 18.53
C HIS A 264 -13.23 3.40 17.26
N GLY A 265 -12.02 3.94 17.45
CA GLY A 265 -11.13 4.42 16.39
C GLY A 265 -10.44 3.31 15.61
N GLY A 266 -9.97 3.66 14.42
CA GLY A 266 -9.12 2.83 13.57
C GLY A 266 -7.64 3.14 13.80
N SER A 267 -6.77 2.24 13.35
CA SER A 267 -5.32 2.38 13.45
C SER A 267 -4.68 2.62 12.07
N HIS A 268 -3.50 3.22 12.02
CA HIS A 268 -2.80 3.39 10.73
C HIS A 268 -2.47 2.06 10.07
N GLY A 269 -2.10 1.06 10.87
CA GLY A 269 -1.78 -0.29 10.42
C GLY A 269 -2.46 -1.36 11.25
N TYR A 270 -1.78 -2.49 11.42
CA TYR A 270 -2.22 -3.61 12.24
C TYR A 270 -1.06 -4.13 13.09
N TRP A 271 -1.37 -4.87 14.15
CA TRP A 271 -0.39 -5.65 14.93
C TRP A 271 0.53 -6.54 14.07
N LYS A 272 0.04 -7.04 12.92
CA LYS A 272 0.86 -7.85 12.00
C LYS A 272 2.00 -7.07 11.35
N ASP A 273 1.89 -5.75 11.20
CA ASP A 273 2.98 -4.93 10.67
C ASP A 273 4.22 -5.04 11.56
N LEU A 274 4.05 -4.96 12.89
CA LEU A 274 5.14 -5.14 13.85
C LEU A 274 5.87 -6.47 13.65
N LEU A 275 5.12 -7.56 13.47
CA LEU A 275 5.70 -8.88 13.26
C LEU A 275 6.39 -9.01 11.89
N ASN A 276 5.84 -8.38 10.84
CA ASN A 276 6.45 -8.38 9.52
C ASN A 276 7.77 -7.59 9.53
N ILE A 277 7.79 -6.40 10.15
CA ILE A 277 9.00 -5.57 10.32
C ILE A 277 10.07 -6.36 11.07
N LEU A 278 9.70 -7.06 12.15
CA LEU A 278 10.63 -7.90 12.91
C LEU A 278 11.19 -9.07 12.08
N VAL A 279 10.37 -9.72 11.25
CA VAL A 279 10.84 -10.78 10.33
C VAL A 279 11.83 -10.23 9.31
N LEU A 280 11.54 -9.06 8.72
CA LEU A 280 12.45 -8.40 7.79
C LEU A 280 13.78 -8.06 8.48
N SER A 281 13.73 -7.54 9.70
CA SER A 281 14.94 -7.27 10.50
C SER A 281 15.72 -8.54 10.84
N ALA A 282 15.04 -9.65 11.17
CA ALA A 282 15.69 -10.94 11.46
C ALA A 282 16.44 -11.50 10.24
N GLU A 283 15.90 -11.34 9.03
CA GLU A 283 16.56 -11.77 7.80
C GLU A 283 17.54 -10.74 7.21
N GLY A 284 17.73 -9.59 7.87
CA GLY A 284 18.58 -8.50 7.35
C GLY A 284 18.05 -7.90 6.05
N LYS A 285 16.72 -7.85 5.91
CA LYS A 285 15.95 -7.34 4.75
C LYS A 285 15.02 -6.18 5.10
N LEU A 286 15.29 -5.53 6.23
CA LEU A 286 14.73 -4.23 6.57
C LEU A 286 15.71 -3.15 6.06
N ASP A 287 15.95 -3.15 4.75
CA ASP A 287 17.05 -2.46 4.05
C ASP A 287 16.59 -1.75 2.76
N MET A 288 15.32 -1.31 2.71
CA MET A 288 14.63 -0.79 1.52
C MET A 288 14.42 -1.80 0.37
N SER A 289 14.93 -3.04 0.47
CA SER A 289 14.67 -4.06 -0.55
C SER A 289 13.20 -4.51 -0.54
N ASN A 290 12.75 -5.12 -1.65
CA ASN A 290 11.37 -5.56 -1.79
C ASN A 290 11.01 -6.60 -0.70
N PRO A 291 10.13 -6.26 0.26
CA PRO A 291 9.84 -7.09 1.43
C PRO A 291 9.11 -8.40 1.07
N ASN A 292 8.47 -8.46 -0.10
CA ASN A 292 7.76 -9.65 -0.55
C ASN A 292 8.70 -10.82 -0.85
N ARG A 293 10.00 -10.55 -1.08
CA ARG A 293 11.06 -11.58 -1.18
C ARG A 293 11.25 -12.39 0.10
N VAL A 294 10.71 -11.92 1.23
CA VAL A 294 10.68 -12.66 2.50
C VAL A 294 9.24 -12.98 2.90
N LEU A 295 8.34 -12.01 2.85
CA LEU A 295 7.00 -12.13 3.44
C LEU A 295 6.01 -12.98 2.62
N LEU A 296 6.21 -13.10 1.30
CA LEU A 296 5.28 -13.80 0.40
C LEU A 296 5.88 -15.08 -0.21
N VAL A 297 7.12 -15.45 0.15
CA VAL A 297 7.73 -16.68 -0.36
C VAL A 297 7.02 -17.89 0.23
N ASP A 298 6.55 -18.80 -0.63
CA ASP A 298 6.02 -20.07 -0.16
C ASP A 298 7.18 -20.94 0.35
N HIS A 299 7.40 -20.92 1.66
CA HIS A 299 8.40 -21.74 2.33
C HIS A 299 7.98 -23.22 2.44
N ARG A 300 6.85 -23.63 1.85
CA ARG A 300 6.58 -25.05 1.64
C ARG A 300 7.56 -25.52 0.58
N VAL A 301 8.45 -26.44 0.98
CA VAL A 301 9.23 -27.22 0.01
C VAL A 301 8.24 -27.72 -1.04
N PRO A 302 8.40 -27.39 -2.32
CA PRO A 302 7.45 -27.79 -3.35
C PRO A 302 7.25 -29.30 -3.24
N LYS A 303 6.02 -29.75 -3.01
CA LYS A 303 5.70 -31.17 -3.23
C LYS A 303 6.01 -31.40 -4.70
N LYS A 304 7.13 -32.08 -5.02
CA LYS A 304 7.40 -32.51 -6.39
C LYS A 304 6.21 -33.38 -6.80
N PRO A 305 5.31 -32.92 -7.69
CA PRO A 305 4.31 -33.81 -8.25
C PRO A 305 5.09 -34.74 -9.17
N ASP A 306 4.90 -36.05 -9.01
CA ASP A 306 5.06 -37.07 -10.06
C ASP A 306 6.17 -36.90 -11.12
N GLY A 307 7.39 -36.51 -10.73
CA GLY A 307 8.53 -36.42 -11.66
C GLY A 307 8.37 -35.43 -12.83
N ARG A 308 7.28 -34.65 -12.90
CA ARG A 308 7.10 -33.59 -13.91
C ARG A 308 7.33 -32.23 -13.24
N ARG A 309 8.29 -31.47 -13.78
CA ARG A 309 8.56 -30.10 -13.32
C ARG A 309 7.32 -29.24 -13.56
N PRO A 310 6.90 -28.40 -12.60
CA PRO A 310 6.00 -27.29 -12.91
C PRO A 310 6.70 -26.33 -13.90
N PRO A 311 5.96 -25.63 -14.77
CA PRO A 311 6.55 -24.66 -15.68
C PRO A 311 7.21 -23.59 -14.83
N ARG A 312 8.52 -23.44 -15.01
CA ARG A 312 9.30 -22.36 -14.44
C ARG A 312 8.91 -21.10 -15.19
N THR A 313 8.07 -20.25 -14.61
CA THR A 313 7.92 -18.87 -15.08
C THR A 313 9.27 -18.17 -14.86
N GLU A 314 9.85 -17.76 -15.98
CA GLU A 314 11.17 -17.15 -16.22
C GLU A 314 11.38 -15.81 -15.48
N LYS A 315 12.57 -15.20 -15.30
CA LYS A 315 13.77 -15.11 -16.16
C LYS A 315 14.98 -14.55 -15.37
N GLY A 316 16.21 -14.85 -15.83
CA GLY A 316 17.43 -14.11 -15.45
C GLY A 316 18.67 -15.00 -15.24
N GLY A 317 19.53 -15.10 -16.27
CA GLY A 317 20.89 -15.66 -16.14
C GLY A 317 21.22 -16.77 -17.14
N ARG A 318 21.88 -16.40 -18.24
CA ARG A 318 22.57 -17.33 -19.14
C ARG A 318 23.69 -18.04 -18.35
N TYR A 319 23.50 -19.30 -17.98
CA TYR A 319 24.62 -20.18 -17.64
C TYR A 319 24.81 -21.22 -18.74
N ARG A 320 25.96 -21.09 -19.42
CA ARG A 320 26.51 -22.07 -20.37
C ARG A 320 26.88 -23.35 -19.62
N GLY A 321 26.48 -24.48 -20.22
CA GLY A 321 27.17 -25.78 -20.24
C GLY A 321 27.79 -26.30 -18.94
N GLY A 322 27.03 -27.11 -18.18
CA GLY A 322 27.61 -27.89 -17.08
C GLY A 322 26.69 -28.87 -16.34
N ALA A 323 25.40 -28.99 -16.69
CA ALA A 323 24.43 -29.71 -15.84
C ALA A 323 23.77 -30.94 -16.50
N ARG A 324 24.52 -31.72 -17.30
CA ARG A 324 24.00 -33.01 -17.84
C ARG A 324 24.31 -34.23 -16.97
N ALA A 325 25.31 -34.19 -16.10
CA ALA A 325 25.68 -35.33 -15.25
C ALA A 325 24.81 -35.46 -13.98
N ASP A 326 24.44 -34.35 -13.33
CA ASP A 326 23.59 -34.38 -12.12
C ASP A 326 22.13 -34.73 -12.41
N SER A 327 21.65 -34.47 -13.63
CA SER A 327 20.26 -34.72 -14.03
C SER A 327 19.86 -36.20 -14.16
N GLN A 328 20.83 -37.11 -14.25
CA GLN A 328 20.56 -38.56 -14.30
C GLN A 328 20.44 -39.19 -12.91
N LYS A 329 21.18 -38.68 -11.90
CA LYS A 329 21.10 -39.17 -10.51
C LYS A 329 19.78 -38.82 -9.82
N GLU A 330 19.18 -37.68 -10.15
CA GLU A 330 17.89 -37.27 -9.57
C GLU A 330 16.68 -38.06 -10.11
N ARG A 331 16.80 -38.72 -11.27
CA ARG A 331 15.68 -39.44 -11.92
C ARG A 331 15.33 -40.78 -11.29
N ASN A 332 16.22 -41.35 -10.45
CA ASN A 332 16.05 -42.68 -9.86
C ASN A 332 15.74 -42.68 -8.35
N LYS A 333 15.52 -41.52 -7.72
CA LYS A 333 15.20 -41.46 -6.28
C LYS A 333 13.77 -41.95 -6.04
N SER A 334 13.62 -42.90 -5.14
CA SER A 334 12.31 -43.41 -4.71
C SER A 334 11.50 -42.31 -3.98
N PRO A 335 10.16 -42.40 -3.97
CA PRO A 335 9.31 -41.45 -3.23
C PRO A 335 9.67 -41.32 -1.74
N SER A 336 10.13 -42.40 -1.12
CA SER A 336 10.57 -42.41 0.29
C SER A 336 11.89 -41.66 0.51
N GLU A 337 12.85 -41.76 -0.41
CA GLU A 337 14.11 -41.00 -0.36
C GLU A 337 13.86 -39.51 -0.54
N LEU A 338 12.96 -39.13 -1.46
CA LEU A 338 12.54 -37.74 -1.64
C LEU A 338 11.87 -37.18 -0.38
N GLU A 339 11.04 -37.97 0.31
CA GLU A 339 10.40 -37.56 1.56
C GLU A 339 11.42 -37.38 2.70
N LEU A 340 12.41 -38.27 2.81
CA LEU A 340 13.50 -38.16 3.79
C LEU A 340 14.37 -36.92 3.54
N GLU A 341 14.74 -36.66 2.28
CA GLU A 341 15.50 -35.47 1.87
C GLU A 341 14.72 -34.18 2.16
N GLN A 342 13.42 -34.15 1.88
CA GLN A 342 12.54 -33.02 2.23
C GLN A 342 12.45 -32.80 3.75
N LYS A 343 12.33 -33.87 4.54
CA LYS A 343 12.32 -33.78 6.01
C LYS A 343 13.66 -33.27 6.54
N ALA A 344 14.77 -33.74 5.98
CA ALA A 344 16.11 -33.28 6.34
C ALA A 344 16.31 -31.80 5.99
N ALA A 345 15.93 -31.38 4.78
CA ALA A 345 15.99 -29.98 4.34
C ALA A 345 15.12 -29.06 5.21
N SER A 346 13.90 -29.49 5.55
CA SER A 346 13.03 -28.76 6.46
C SER A 346 13.62 -28.63 7.87
N LYS A 347 14.26 -29.69 8.39
CA LYS A 347 14.96 -29.67 9.68
C LYS A 347 16.18 -28.75 9.66
N ALA A 348 17.00 -28.80 8.60
CA ALA A 348 18.16 -27.95 8.43
C ALA A 348 17.77 -26.47 8.34
N GLU A 349 16.77 -26.15 7.54
CA GLU A 349 16.27 -24.77 7.39
C GLU A 349 15.63 -24.26 8.70
N LYS A 350 15.01 -25.13 9.49
CA LYS A 350 14.53 -24.79 10.84
C LYS A 350 15.68 -24.47 11.80
N ALA A 351 16.78 -25.24 11.76
CA ALA A 351 17.97 -24.99 12.57
C ALA A 351 18.66 -23.68 12.14
N ARG A 352 18.82 -23.46 10.83
CA ARG A 352 19.38 -22.22 10.27
C ARG A 352 18.63 -20.98 10.74
N ARG A 353 17.28 -20.99 10.67
CA ARG A 353 16.48 -19.85 11.14
C ARG A 353 16.61 -19.62 12.65
N HIS A 354 16.64 -20.69 13.44
CA HIS A 354 16.82 -20.57 14.89
C HIS A 354 18.18 -19.96 15.24
N GLU A 355 19.25 -20.46 14.62
CA GLU A 355 20.60 -19.92 14.76
C GLU A 355 20.68 -18.46 14.29
N ASN A 356 20.07 -18.14 13.15
CA ASN A 356 19.99 -16.77 12.65
C ASN A 356 19.30 -15.84 13.66
N ALA A 357 18.14 -16.22 14.20
CA ALA A 357 17.42 -15.43 15.20
C ALA A 357 18.29 -15.17 16.45
N LEU A 358 18.97 -16.20 16.97
CA LEU A 358 19.88 -16.05 18.12
C LEU A 358 21.07 -15.14 17.80
N ASN A 359 21.69 -15.32 16.63
CA ASN A 359 22.81 -14.50 16.20
C ASN A 359 22.40 -13.03 16.05
N ARG A 360 21.25 -12.75 15.42
CA ARG A 360 20.75 -11.36 15.26
C ARG A 360 20.46 -10.71 16.61
N LEU A 361 19.86 -11.43 17.55
CA LEU A 361 19.63 -10.93 18.92
C LEU A 361 20.94 -10.64 19.66
N ALA A 362 21.99 -11.42 19.42
CA ALA A 362 23.29 -11.25 20.08
C ALA A 362 24.16 -10.15 19.45
N THR A 363 24.11 -9.97 18.12
CA THR A 363 25.08 -9.14 17.38
C THR A 363 24.53 -7.82 16.87
N ASP A 364 23.20 -7.67 16.72
CA ASP A 364 22.58 -6.46 16.20
C ASP A 364 21.77 -5.74 17.31
N PRO A 365 22.29 -4.62 17.84
CA PRO A 365 21.60 -3.87 18.89
C PRO A 365 20.24 -3.33 18.47
N PHE A 366 20.07 -2.93 17.21
CA PHE A 366 18.80 -2.45 16.68
C PHE A 366 17.79 -3.59 16.60
N HIS A 367 18.20 -4.75 16.05
CA HIS A 367 17.33 -5.92 16.00
C HIS A 367 16.88 -6.35 17.40
N ARG A 368 17.80 -6.40 18.37
CA ARG A 368 17.49 -6.72 19.76
C ARG A 368 16.50 -5.72 20.37
N ALA A 369 16.73 -4.42 20.19
CA ALA A 369 15.81 -3.37 20.67
C ALA A 369 14.42 -3.48 20.02
N LEU A 370 14.36 -3.70 18.71
CA LEU A 370 13.13 -3.91 17.96
C LEU A 370 12.36 -5.15 18.46
N HIS A 371 13.05 -6.28 18.64
CA HIS A 371 12.47 -7.52 19.13
C HIS A 371 11.83 -7.33 20.52
N LEU A 372 12.57 -6.71 21.43
CA LEU A 372 12.10 -6.45 22.80
C LEU A 372 10.94 -5.45 22.81
N THR A 373 11.01 -4.38 22.01
CA THR A 373 9.93 -3.39 21.87
C THR A 373 8.66 -4.07 21.38
N VAL A 374 8.72 -4.85 20.29
CA VAL A 374 7.56 -5.57 19.76
C VAL A 374 7.02 -6.57 20.78
N ALA A 375 7.90 -7.31 21.48
CA ALA A 375 7.47 -8.27 22.51
C ALA A 375 6.70 -7.59 23.65
N ARG A 376 7.22 -6.45 24.15
CA ARG A 376 6.59 -5.64 25.20
C ARG A 376 5.21 -5.14 24.79
N LEU A 377 5.09 -4.55 23.60
CA LEU A 377 3.80 -4.05 23.08
C LEU A 377 2.74 -5.17 23.01
N PHE A 378 3.10 -6.35 22.49
CA PHE A 378 2.19 -7.50 22.45
C PHE A 378 1.83 -8.00 23.86
N ALA A 379 2.82 -8.14 24.75
CA ALA A 379 2.58 -8.64 26.10
C ALA A 379 1.68 -7.69 26.89
N GLU A 380 1.92 -6.38 26.83
CA GLU A 380 1.10 -5.37 27.51
C GLU A 380 -0.36 -5.43 27.05
N GLN A 381 -0.61 -5.39 25.74
CA GLN A 381 -1.98 -5.44 25.23
C GLN A 381 -2.66 -6.78 25.54
N LEU A 382 -1.95 -7.91 25.45
CA LEU A 382 -2.53 -9.21 25.78
C LEU A 382 -2.90 -9.32 27.27
N ARG A 383 -2.15 -8.69 28.18
CA ARG A 383 -2.54 -8.61 29.60
C ARG A 383 -3.84 -7.82 29.76
N LYS A 384 -3.92 -6.64 29.13
CA LYS A 384 -5.14 -5.80 29.13
C LYS A 384 -6.35 -6.58 28.59
N ASP A 385 -6.20 -7.24 27.45
CA ASP A 385 -7.24 -8.08 26.83
C ASP A 385 -7.67 -9.24 27.74
N MET A 386 -6.74 -9.86 28.48
CA MET A 386 -7.06 -10.93 29.44
C MET A 386 -7.85 -10.41 30.64
N LEU A 387 -7.53 -9.23 31.17
CA LEU A 387 -8.31 -8.60 32.25
C LEU A 387 -9.74 -8.27 31.81
N LEU A 388 -9.90 -7.78 30.57
CA LEU A 388 -11.21 -7.54 29.95
C LEU A 388 -11.99 -8.85 29.75
N LEU A 389 -11.30 -9.93 29.37
CA LEU A 389 -11.91 -11.25 29.25
C LEU A 389 -12.38 -11.78 30.61
N GLU A 390 -11.56 -11.63 31.65
CA GLU A 390 -11.91 -12.08 32.99
C GLU A 390 -13.10 -11.32 33.57
N SER A 391 -13.09 -9.99 33.51
CA SER A 391 -14.23 -9.17 33.93
C SER A 391 -15.49 -9.46 33.11
N GLY A 392 -15.35 -9.60 31.79
CA GLY A 392 -16.47 -9.94 30.92
C GLY A 392 -17.09 -11.31 31.17
N THR A 393 -16.29 -12.29 31.60
CA THR A 393 -16.76 -13.67 31.87
C THR A 393 -17.23 -13.89 33.31
N LYS A 394 -16.58 -13.28 34.30
CA LYS A 394 -16.94 -13.37 35.72
C LYS A 394 -18.15 -12.49 36.06
N ASP A 395 -18.20 -11.28 35.51
CA ASP A 395 -19.20 -10.26 35.87
C ASP A 395 -20.32 -10.15 34.83
N ASN A 396 -20.37 -11.05 33.83
CA ASN A 396 -21.27 -10.99 32.67
C ASN A 396 -21.25 -9.64 31.93
N ASN A 397 -20.14 -8.92 32.02
CA ASN A 397 -20.00 -7.59 31.42
C ASN A 397 -19.76 -7.71 29.90
N LYS A 398 -20.85 -7.64 29.12
CA LYS A 398 -20.79 -7.67 27.65
C LYS A 398 -20.05 -6.47 27.05
N ALA A 399 -19.95 -5.34 27.75
CA ALA A 399 -19.19 -4.18 27.28
C ALA A 399 -17.67 -4.48 27.32
N ALA A 400 -17.17 -5.04 28.43
CA ALA A 400 -15.76 -5.44 28.54
C ALA A 400 -15.32 -6.41 27.44
N LEU A 401 -16.19 -7.36 27.05
CA LEU A 401 -15.90 -8.29 25.94
C LEU A 401 -15.82 -7.60 24.56
N ARG A 402 -16.46 -6.44 24.38
CA ARG A 402 -16.41 -5.66 23.13
C ARG A 402 -15.13 -4.84 23.03
N GLU A 403 -14.56 -4.44 24.15
CA GLU A 403 -13.31 -3.69 24.25
C GLU A 403 -12.05 -4.56 24.05
N ILE A 404 -12.19 -5.90 23.97
CA ILE A 404 -11.06 -6.79 23.69
C ILE A 404 -10.46 -6.45 22.34
N SER A 405 -9.16 -6.13 22.34
CA SER A 405 -8.46 -5.70 21.13
C SER A 405 -8.27 -6.84 20.12
N LEU A 406 -7.91 -6.48 18.89
CA LEU A 406 -7.51 -7.45 17.87
C LEU A 406 -6.06 -7.98 18.04
N CYS A 407 -5.38 -7.70 19.17
CA CYS A 407 -4.01 -8.12 19.40
C CYS A 407 -3.85 -9.65 19.33
N ALA A 408 -4.69 -10.41 20.04
CA ALA A 408 -4.64 -11.87 20.06
C ALA A 408 -4.87 -12.53 18.68
N LYS A 409 -5.63 -11.87 17.79
CA LYS A 409 -5.81 -12.31 16.39
C LYS A 409 -4.49 -12.35 15.65
N TRP A 410 -3.65 -11.34 15.84
CA TRP A 410 -2.38 -11.18 15.13
C TRP A 410 -1.17 -11.73 15.89
N ALA A 411 -1.30 -11.94 17.19
CA ALA A 411 -0.25 -12.47 18.03
C ALA A 411 0.36 -13.76 17.45
N PRO A 412 1.69 -13.93 17.51
CA PRO A 412 2.40 -14.99 16.82
C PRO A 412 1.95 -16.36 17.34
N SER A 413 1.47 -17.21 16.43
CA SER A 413 1.18 -18.60 16.77
C SER A 413 2.47 -19.41 16.82
N LEU A 414 2.58 -20.29 17.81
CA LEU A 414 3.78 -21.11 18.00
C LEU A 414 4.13 -21.89 16.72
N GLU A 415 5.42 -21.88 16.38
CA GLU A 415 5.99 -22.63 15.26
C GLU A 415 5.35 -22.30 13.90
N ARG A 416 4.75 -21.12 13.77
CA ARG A 416 4.26 -20.58 12.50
C ARG A 416 5.21 -19.51 11.98
N PHE A 417 4.85 -18.87 10.87
CA PHE A 417 5.72 -17.97 10.10
C PHE A 417 6.53 -17.01 10.99
N HIS A 418 5.89 -16.12 11.75
CA HIS A 418 6.62 -15.14 12.56
C HIS A 418 7.51 -15.77 13.63
N ASP A 419 6.99 -16.73 14.41
CA ASP A 419 7.77 -17.40 15.47
C ASP A 419 8.95 -18.22 14.93
N LYS A 420 8.82 -18.81 13.73
CA LYS A 420 9.93 -19.53 13.06
C LYS A 420 11.11 -18.64 12.71
N TYR A 421 10.85 -17.38 12.40
CA TYR A 421 11.86 -16.43 11.94
C TYR A 421 12.47 -15.64 13.10
N THR A 422 11.73 -15.42 14.17
CA THR A 422 12.12 -14.45 15.21
C THR A 422 12.13 -15.01 16.62
N LEU A 423 11.51 -16.17 16.89
CA LEU A 423 11.26 -16.71 18.24
C LEU A 423 10.47 -15.76 19.16
N ILE A 424 9.83 -14.73 18.62
CA ILE A 424 9.13 -13.69 19.37
C ILE A 424 8.05 -14.23 20.31
N ALA A 425 7.43 -15.37 19.99
CA ALA A 425 6.39 -15.94 20.84
C ALA A 425 6.97 -16.45 22.18
N SER A 426 8.23 -16.86 22.21
CA SER A 426 8.91 -17.22 23.47
C SER A 426 9.10 -16.00 24.36
N THR A 427 9.54 -14.87 23.80
CA THR A 427 9.75 -13.63 24.57
C THR A 427 8.43 -13.05 25.08
N ILE A 428 7.38 -13.05 24.26
CA ILE A 428 6.02 -12.66 24.70
C ILE A 428 5.54 -13.59 25.82
N ALA A 429 5.72 -14.91 25.65
CA ALA A 429 5.29 -15.88 26.65
C ALA A 429 6.03 -15.71 27.98
N GLU A 430 7.33 -15.41 27.95
CA GLU A 430 8.13 -15.13 29.14
C GLU A 430 7.68 -13.86 29.86
N LEU A 431 7.36 -12.79 29.12
CA LEU A 431 6.81 -11.57 29.70
C LEU A 431 5.46 -11.85 30.40
N LEU A 432 4.58 -12.63 29.77
CA LEU A 432 3.26 -12.96 30.33
C LEU A 432 3.34 -13.95 31.50
N PHE A 433 4.26 -14.90 31.44
CA PHE A 433 4.40 -15.99 32.40
C PHE A 433 5.84 -16.05 32.91
N PRO A 434 6.26 -15.11 33.77
CA PRO A 434 7.58 -15.17 34.39
C PRO A 434 7.72 -16.45 35.22
N GLU A 435 8.96 -16.93 35.40
CA GLU A 435 9.22 -18.16 36.15
C GLU A 435 8.61 -18.16 37.56
N SER A 436 8.60 -16.99 38.22
CA SER A 436 7.95 -16.78 39.52
C SER A 436 6.44 -17.07 39.51
N ALA A 437 5.75 -16.83 38.39
CA ALA A 437 4.31 -17.04 38.27
C ALA A 437 3.94 -18.49 37.94
N LEU A 438 4.82 -19.25 37.28
CA LEU A 438 4.53 -20.64 36.89
C LEU A 438 4.89 -21.66 37.98
N GLY A 439 5.66 -21.26 38.99
CA GLY A 439 6.13 -22.14 40.06
C GLY A 439 7.00 -23.31 39.58
N PRO A 440 7.47 -24.16 40.51
CA PRO A 440 8.25 -25.35 40.18
C PRO A 440 7.46 -26.32 39.29
N ASN A 441 8.16 -27.10 38.47
CA ASN A 441 7.51 -28.04 37.55
C ASN A 441 6.80 -29.15 38.34
N PRO A 442 5.47 -29.33 38.18
CA PRO A 442 4.73 -30.35 38.93
C PRO A 442 5.18 -31.79 38.61
N ASP A 443 5.77 -32.02 37.43
CA ASP A 443 6.20 -33.34 36.97
C ASP A 443 7.68 -33.67 37.29
N SER A 444 8.44 -32.76 37.92
CA SER A 444 9.84 -33.02 38.27
C SER A 444 9.98 -33.72 39.62
N VAL A 445 10.04 -35.05 39.60
CA VAL A 445 10.54 -35.87 40.71
C VAL A 445 12.04 -36.11 40.49
N GLY A 446 12.90 -35.41 41.24
CA GLY A 446 14.36 -35.58 41.21
C GLY A 446 15.14 -34.52 40.40
N THR A 447 16.47 -34.62 40.47
CA THR A 447 17.55 -33.64 40.15
C THR A 447 17.59 -33.01 38.75
N GLN A 448 16.57 -33.19 37.91
CA GLN A 448 16.34 -32.34 36.72
C GLN A 448 15.68 -31.03 37.16
N ALA A 449 16.41 -30.24 37.95
CA ALA A 449 16.03 -28.88 38.26
C ALA A 449 15.93 -28.07 36.95
N GLN A 450 14.73 -27.55 36.67
CA GLN A 450 14.51 -26.23 36.06
C GLN A 450 15.49 -25.81 34.94
N SER A 451 15.58 -26.56 33.83
CA SER A 451 16.32 -26.01 32.68
C SER A 451 15.54 -24.85 32.07
N ARG A 452 16.23 -23.77 31.71
CA ARG A 452 15.68 -22.60 31.01
C ARG A 452 14.79 -22.98 29.82
N GLU A 453 15.19 -24.02 29.08
CA GLU A 453 14.41 -24.55 27.96
C GLU A 453 13.06 -25.13 28.41
N VAL A 454 13.01 -25.88 29.51
CA VAL A 454 11.76 -26.44 30.06
C VAL A 454 10.84 -25.33 30.55
N TYR A 455 11.38 -24.31 31.23
CA TYR A 455 10.60 -23.12 31.61
C TYR A 455 9.98 -22.45 30.38
N LEU A 456 10.77 -22.17 29.33
CA LEU A 456 10.27 -21.54 28.10
C LEU A 456 9.20 -22.39 27.39
N LYS A 457 9.32 -23.73 27.38
CA LYS A 457 8.26 -24.61 26.85
C LYS A 457 6.96 -24.48 27.66
N ARG A 458 7.05 -24.43 28.99
CA ARG A 458 5.88 -24.22 29.87
C ARG A 458 5.25 -22.84 29.66
N ALA A 459 6.06 -21.78 29.56
CA ALA A 459 5.58 -20.43 29.30
C ALA A 459 4.85 -20.35 27.95
N ARG A 460 5.44 -20.91 26.88
CA ARG A 460 4.82 -20.97 25.54
C ARG A 460 3.51 -21.74 25.55
N GLU A 461 3.43 -22.84 26.28
CA GLU A 461 2.20 -23.61 26.42
C GLU A 461 1.10 -22.82 27.13
N ASN A 462 1.44 -22.08 28.19
CA ASN A 462 0.50 -21.17 28.87
C ASN A 462 0.05 -20.02 27.97
N TYR A 463 0.96 -19.40 27.22
CA TYR A 463 0.62 -18.39 26.22
C TYR A 463 -0.35 -18.94 25.16
N ARG A 464 -0.14 -20.17 24.67
CA ARG A 464 -1.05 -20.81 23.71
C ARG A 464 -2.41 -21.12 24.34
N ALA A 465 -2.43 -21.77 25.50
CA ALA A 465 -3.62 -22.37 26.08
C ALA A 465 -4.45 -21.39 26.92
N HIS A 466 -3.81 -20.55 27.71
CA HIS A 466 -4.44 -19.65 28.69
C HIS A 466 -4.53 -18.19 28.23
N THR A 467 -3.80 -17.79 27.17
CA THR A 467 -3.93 -16.44 26.59
C THR A 467 -4.55 -16.49 25.19
N LEU A 468 -3.87 -17.08 24.21
CA LEU A 468 -4.32 -17.01 22.81
C LEU A 468 -5.63 -17.76 22.56
N SER A 469 -5.75 -18.99 23.03
CA SER A 469 -6.94 -19.82 22.81
C SER A 469 -8.24 -19.15 23.30
N PRO A 470 -8.33 -18.67 24.56
CA PRO A 470 -9.55 -18.04 25.04
C PRO A 470 -9.84 -16.69 24.38
N LEU A 471 -8.84 -15.83 24.19
CA LEU A 471 -9.04 -14.54 23.50
C LEU A 471 -9.52 -14.72 22.05
N ARG A 472 -8.90 -15.65 21.30
CA ARG A 472 -9.30 -15.93 19.91
C ARG A 472 -10.69 -16.57 19.81
N LYS A 473 -11.14 -17.25 20.87
CA LYS A 473 -12.51 -17.78 20.94
C LYS A 473 -13.52 -16.65 21.07
N VAL A 474 -13.28 -15.67 21.96
CA VAL A 474 -14.17 -14.51 22.13
C VAL A 474 -14.17 -13.60 20.91
N LEU A 475 -13.01 -13.41 20.27
CA LEU A 475 -12.90 -12.67 18.99
C LEU A 475 -13.57 -13.37 17.80
N ALA A 476 -14.15 -14.57 17.98
CA ALA A 476 -14.86 -15.33 16.95
C ALA A 476 -14.06 -15.51 15.64
N ILE A 477 -12.77 -15.83 15.74
CA ILE A 477 -11.90 -16.05 14.57
C ILE A 477 -12.38 -17.26 13.77
N VAL A 478 -12.84 -17.03 12.54
CA VAL A 478 -13.48 -18.05 11.68
C VAL A 478 -12.59 -19.24 11.38
N GLU A 479 -11.28 -19.04 11.28
CA GLU A 479 -10.31 -20.10 11.02
C GLU A 479 -10.32 -21.19 12.10
N ARG A 480 -10.75 -20.86 13.32
CA ARG A 480 -10.91 -21.82 14.43
C ARG A 480 -12.04 -22.80 14.15
N ASP A 481 -13.22 -22.30 13.78
CA ASP A 481 -14.39 -23.12 13.46
C ASP A 481 -14.21 -23.85 12.12
N ILE A 482 -13.57 -23.22 11.12
CA ILE A 482 -13.17 -23.88 9.87
C ILE A 482 -12.25 -25.08 10.16
N SER A 483 -11.24 -24.90 11.02
CA SER A 483 -10.29 -25.96 11.36
C SER A 483 -10.94 -27.08 12.17
N ALA A 484 -11.87 -26.74 13.06
CA ALA A 484 -12.67 -27.69 13.83
C ALA A 484 -13.81 -28.34 13.02
N LYS A 485 -14.04 -27.87 11.78
CA LYS A 485 -15.18 -28.24 10.92
C LYS A 485 -16.55 -27.96 11.55
N SER A 486 -16.62 -26.98 12.46
CA SER A 486 -17.83 -26.58 13.18
C SER A 486 -18.47 -25.34 12.53
N PHE A 487 -18.78 -25.43 11.23
CA PHE A 487 -19.34 -24.32 10.45
C PHE A 487 -20.61 -23.72 11.08
N SER A 488 -21.42 -24.55 11.75
CA SER A 488 -22.62 -24.13 12.48
C SER A 488 -22.40 -22.98 13.47
N ASN A 489 -21.18 -22.84 14.02
CA ASN A 489 -20.82 -21.78 14.96
C ASN A 489 -20.52 -20.44 14.29
N ILE A 490 -20.32 -20.42 12.97
CA ILE A 490 -19.95 -19.21 12.22
C ILE A 490 -21.19 -18.35 12.03
N GLU A 491 -21.13 -17.13 12.54
CA GLU A 491 -22.13 -16.09 12.34
C GLU A 491 -21.70 -15.18 11.18
N TYR A 492 -22.29 -15.38 10.00
CA TYR A 492 -21.85 -14.72 8.76
C TYR A 492 -21.86 -13.19 8.80
N SER A 493 -22.81 -12.58 9.53
CA SER A 493 -22.91 -11.13 9.73
C SER A 493 -21.71 -10.53 10.46
N LYS A 494 -20.97 -11.33 11.25
CA LYS A 494 -19.78 -10.90 12.00
C LYS A 494 -18.47 -11.22 11.29
N VAL A 495 -18.51 -11.93 10.16
CA VAL A 495 -17.31 -12.32 9.43
C VAL A 495 -16.70 -11.09 8.74
N PRO A 496 -15.42 -10.76 9.02
CA PRO A 496 -14.75 -9.63 8.37
C PRO A 496 -14.66 -9.77 6.85
N SER A 497 -14.66 -8.65 6.13
CA SER A 497 -14.70 -8.59 4.65
C SER A 497 -13.63 -9.45 3.96
N LEU A 498 -12.38 -9.37 4.42
CA LEU A 498 -11.25 -10.14 3.87
C LEU A 498 -11.40 -11.65 4.12
N ALA A 499 -11.91 -12.03 5.30
CA ALA A 499 -12.16 -13.42 5.63
C ALA A 499 -13.33 -13.97 4.79
N MET A 500 -14.41 -13.17 4.65
CA MET A 500 -15.53 -13.50 3.79
C MET A 500 -15.07 -13.74 2.35
N ASN A 501 -14.28 -12.81 1.80
CA ASN A 501 -13.79 -12.95 0.44
C ASN A 501 -12.88 -14.18 0.25
N ARG A 502 -12.01 -14.46 1.22
CA ARG A 502 -11.11 -15.63 1.16
C ARG A 502 -11.84 -16.97 1.28
N TYR A 503 -12.87 -17.03 2.11
CA TYR A 503 -13.52 -18.28 2.50
C TYR A 503 -14.92 -18.49 1.89
N LYS A 504 -15.47 -17.53 1.13
CA LYS A 504 -16.80 -17.63 0.50
C LYS A 504 -17.01 -18.95 -0.25
N GLY A 505 -16.06 -19.34 -1.10
CA GLY A 505 -16.12 -20.61 -1.84
C GLY A 505 -16.02 -21.86 -0.96
N LEU A 506 -15.47 -21.74 0.26
CA LEU A 506 -15.51 -22.81 1.26
C LEU A 506 -16.86 -22.86 1.98
N PHE A 507 -17.41 -21.70 2.35
CA PHE A 507 -18.73 -21.58 2.98
C PHE A 507 -19.83 -22.13 2.07
N GLN A 508 -19.85 -21.72 0.80
CA GLN A 508 -20.80 -22.23 -0.19
C GLN A 508 -20.72 -23.75 -0.36
N LYS A 509 -19.53 -24.35 -0.23
CA LYS A 509 -19.32 -25.81 -0.37
C LYS A 509 -19.61 -26.61 0.90
N LYS A 510 -19.54 -26.01 2.07
CA LYS A 510 -19.59 -26.72 3.37
C LYS A 510 -20.78 -26.32 4.25
N ASP A 511 -21.47 -25.24 3.93
CA ASP A 511 -22.59 -24.69 4.67
C ASP A 511 -23.51 -23.87 3.74
N THR A 512 -23.92 -24.51 2.64
CA THR A 512 -24.64 -23.91 1.50
C THR A 512 -25.90 -23.17 1.92
N GLU A 513 -26.85 -23.85 2.57
CA GLU A 513 -28.18 -23.29 2.89
C GLU A 513 -28.11 -22.02 3.74
N ARG A 514 -27.28 -22.02 4.80
CA ARG A 514 -27.17 -20.86 5.69
C ARG A 514 -26.43 -19.70 5.03
N PHE A 515 -25.46 -20.02 4.18
CA PHE A 515 -24.71 -19.01 3.45
C PHE A 515 -25.59 -18.33 2.39
N GLU A 516 -26.35 -19.09 1.60
CA GLU A 516 -27.29 -18.55 0.61
C GLU A 516 -28.36 -17.68 1.27
N LYS A 517 -28.98 -18.16 2.37
CA LYS A 517 -29.94 -17.38 3.14
C LYS A 517 -29.35 -16.06 3.66
N TYR A 518 -28.08 -16.07 4.07
CA TYR A 518 -27.39 -14.86 4.50
C TYR A 518 -27.17 -13.89 3.34
N ILE A 519 -26.75 -14.37 2.16
CA ILE A 519 -26.58 -13.52 0.98
C ILE A 519 -27.90 -12.91 0.53
N ASP A 520 -28.99 -13.68 0.54
CA ASP A 520 -30.34 -13.16 0.23
C ASP A 520 -30.77 -12.07 1.21
N ALA A 521 -30.53 -12.27 2.51
CA ALA A 521 -30.81 -11.26 3.53
C ALA A 521 -29.98 -9.99 3.32
N VAL A 522 -28.71 -10.12 2.90
CA VAL A 522 -27.87 -8.97 2.57
C VAL A 522 -28.38 -8.23 1.33
N GLN A 523 -28.83 -8.94 0.30
CA GLN A 523 -29.38 -8.32 -0.91
C GLN A 523 -30.68 -7.57 -0.65
N LYS A 524 -31.54 -8.09 0.24
CA LYS A 524 -32.78 -7.44 0.69
C LYS A 524 -32.54 -6.24 1.62
N GLY A 525 -31.33 -6.12 2.18
CA GLY A 525 -30.98 -5.09 3.15
C GLY A 525 -31.26 -5.46 4.61
N ASP A 526 -31.72 -6.68 4.87
CA ASP A 526 -31.99 -7.22 6.21
C ASP A 526 -30.71 -7.55 6.99
N ALA A 527 -29.59 -7.72 6.28
CA ALA A 527 -28.26 -7.94 6.84
C ALA A 527 -27.22 -7.05 6.14
N LYS A 528 -26.10 -6.81 6.82
CA LYS A 528 -24.97 -6.03 6.26
C LYS A 528 -23.73 -6.91 6.14
N ILE A 529 -23.08 -6.84 4.99
CA ILE A 529 -21.73 -7.39 4.81
C ILE A 529 -20.71 -6.28 5.07
N SER A 530 -19.64 -6.59 5.79
CA SER A 530 -18.54 -5.63 5.91
C SER A 530 -17.88 -5.42 4.54
N GLY A 531 -17.84 -4.17 4.07
CA GLY A 531 -17.06 -3.74 2.90
C GLY A 531 -15.72 -3.08 3.28
N ALA A 532 -15.34 -3.13 4.55
CA ALA A 532 -14.54 -2.06 5.14
C ALA A 532 -13.09 -1.90 4.67
N ILE A 533 -12.50 -2.96 4.12
CA ILE A 533 -11.06 -3.07 3.84
C ILE A 533 -10.79 -3.44 2.37
N LEU A 534 -11.83 -3.65 1.55
CA LEU A 534 -11.64 -4.01 0.13
C LEU A 534 -11.47 -2.74 -0.70
N THR A 535 -10.52 -2.76 -1.64
CA THR A 535 -10.33 -1.66 -2.59
C THR A 535 -11.32 -1.77 -3.75
N PRO A 536 -11.73 -0.66 -4.39
CA PRO A 536 -12.58 -0.70 -5.58
C PRO A 536 -12.02 -1.61 -6.68
N GLY A 537 -10.70 -1.54 -6.93
CA GLY A 537 -10.06 -2.37 -7.96
C GLY A 537 -10.10 -3.87 -7.68
N LEU A 538 -10.04 -4.30 -6.41
CA LEU A 538 -10.19 -5.72 -6.07
C LEU A 538 -11.61 -6.22 -6.36
N LEU A 539 -12.64 -5.43 -6.02
CA LEU A 539 -14.03 -5.78 -6.31
C LEU A 539 -14.30 -5.80 -7.83
N VAL A 540 -13.77 -4.82 -8.56
CA VAL A 540 -13.84 -4.79 -10.03
C VAL A 540 -13.17 -6.01 -10.65
N LYS A 541 -11.98 -6.40 -10.16
CA LYS A 541 -11.29 -7.61 -10.62
C LYS A 541 -12.14 -8.87 -10.39
N GLU A 542 -12.82 -8.97 -9.26
CA GLU A 542 -13.69 -10.12 -8.97
C GLU A 542 -14.94 -10.14 -9.83
N ALA A 543 -15.51 -8.97 -10.12
CA ALA A 543 -16.66 -8.81 -11.00
C ALA A 543 -16.30 -8.89 -12.49
N PHE A 544 -14.99 -8.89 -12.82
CA PHE A 544 -14.52 -8.87 -14.18
C PHE A 544 -14.89 -10.16 -14.93
N PRO A 545 -15.39 -10.08 -16.18
CA PRO A 545 -15.73 -11.27 -16.94
C PRO A 545 -14.48 -12.13 -17.17
N ARG A 546 -14.37 -13.27 -16.49
CA ARG A 546 -13.29 -14.22 -16.78
C ARG A 546 -13.62 -14.93 -18.10
N PHE A 547 -12.71 -14.84 -19.06
CA PHE A 547 -12.75 -15.59 -20.33
C PHE A 547 -12.84 -17.13 -20.17
N TRP A 548 -12.77 -17.67 -18.94
CA TRP A 548 -12.82 -19.10 -18.62
C TRP A 548 -13.88 -19.41 -17.55
N GLY A 549 -15.16 -19.35 -17.95
CA GLY A 549 -16.22 -20.25 -17.48
C GLY A 549 -16.42 -20.50 -15.99
N VAL A 550 -16.38 -19.48 -15.12
CA VAL A 550 -16.93 -19.58 -13.76
C VAL A 550 -18.30 -18.92 -13.75
N THR A 551 -19.28 -19.64 -13.19
CA THR A 551 -20.71 -19.32 -13.16
C THR A 551 -21.04 -18.07 -12.34
N SER A 552 -22.08 -17.38 -12.80
CA SER A 552 -22.67 -16.10 -12.35
C SER A 552 -23.12 -15.99 -10.89
N ASP A 553 -23.01 -17.03 -10.07
CA ASP A 553 -23.55 -17.05 -8.69
C ASP A 553 -22.68 -16.31 -7.66
N ASP A 554 -21.42 -15.97 -8.00
CA ASP A 554 -20.49 -15.27 -7.10
C ASP A 554 -20.70 -13.74 -7.02
N ASN A 555 -21.56 -13.17 -7.88
CA ASN A 555 -21.74 -11.71 -7.99
C ASN A 555 -22.45 -11.07 -6.80
N GLY A 556 -23.32 -11.81 -6.08
CA GLY A 556 -24.11 -11.25 -4.99
C GLY A 556 -23.28 -10.71 -3.82
N VAL A 557 -22.17 -11.39 -3.49
CA VAL A 557 -21.25 -10.96 -2.43
C VAL A 557 -20.51 -9.69 -2.85
N ALA A 558 -19.99 -9.65 -4.07
CA ALA A 558 -19.23 -8.52 -4.60
C ALA A 558 -20.11 -7.26 -4.70
N ASP A 559 -21.35 -7.39 -5.19
CA ASP A 559 -22.33 -6.30 -5.26
C ASP A 559 -22.66 -5.73 -3.87
N ALA A 560 -22.87 -6.60 -2.89
CA ALA A 560 -23.16 -6.16 -1.53
C ALA A 560 -21.96 -5.45 -0.86
N GLN A 561 -20.75 -5.95 -1.10
CA GLN A 561 -19.51 -5.32 -0.63
C GLN A 561 -19.31 -3.96 -1.30
N TRP A 562 -19.60 -3.85 -2.60
CA TRP A 562 -19.55 -2.60 -3.35
C TRP A 562 -20.55 -1.56 -2.82
N LYS A 563 -21.82 -1.95 -2.63
CA LYS A 563 -22.84 -1.05 -2.06
C LYS A 563 -22.42 -0.49 -0.70
N THR A 564 -21.86 -1.35 0.16
CA THR A 564 -21.36 -0.94 1.48
C THR A 564 -20.17 0.03 1.38
N LEU A 565 -19.28 -0.21 0.41
CA LEU A 565 -18.12 0.63 0.13
C LEU A 565 -18.54 2.03 -0.35
N VAL A 566 -19.42 2.10 -1.35
CA VAL A 566 -19.93 3.38 -1.87
C VAL A 566 -20.71 4.14 -0.81
N GLN A 567 -21.58 3.46 -0.06
CA GLN A 567 -22.38 4.12 0.97
C GLN A 567 -21.48 4.78 2.03
N ARG A 568 -20.41 4.11 2.47
CA ARG A 568 -19.47 4.70 3.42
C ARG A 568 -18.82 5.97 2.90
N ILE A 569 -18.46 6.00 1.61
CA ILE A 569 -17.84 7.19 1.02
C ILE A 569 -18.87 8.32 0.96
N LYS A 570 -20.13 8.01 0.62
CA LYS A 570 -21.26 8.95 0.67
C LYS A 570 -21.54 9.49 2.08
N ASP A 571 -21.40 8.63 3.09
CA ASP A 571 -21.57 9.01 4.49
C ASP A 571 -20.48 10.02 4.93
N SER A 572 -19.28 9.96 4.32
CA SER A 572 -18.21 10.94 4.52
C SER A 572 -18.36 12.23 3.71
N GLY A 573 -19.41 12.38 2.89
CA GLY A 573 -19.61 13.56 2.05
C GLY A 573 -19.91 13.21 0.59
N ALA A 574 -20.15 14.24 -0.22
CA ALA A 574 -20.47 14.09 -1.64
C ALA A 574 -19.52 14.94 -2.49
N LEU A 575 -19.45 14.63 -3.79
CA LEU A 575 -18.80 15.49 -4.77
C LEU A 575 -19.86 16.27 -5.55
N SER A 576 -19.55 17.52 -5.83
CA SER A 576 -20.29 18.37 -6.76
C SER A 576 -19.41 18.73 -7.95
N SER A 577 -20.04 18.93 -9.11
CA SER A 577 -19.39 19.41 -10.34
C SER A 577 -18.06 18.72 -10.72
N SER A 578 -17.99 17.41 -10.50
CA SER A 578 -16.78 16.59 -10.69
C SER A 578 -17.01 15.50 -11.72
N ILE A 579 -15.99 15.13 -12.51
CA ILE A 579 -16.10 14.01 -13.46
C ILE A 579 -14.82 13.19 -13.51
N ALA A 580 -14.97 11.88 -13.76
CA ALA A 580 -13.87 10.95 -13.93
C ALA A 580 -13.41 10.91 -15.39
N LEU A 581 -12.12 11.03 -15.61
CA LEU A 581 -11.44 10.62 -16.83
C LEU A 581 -10.82 9.24 -16.55
N CYS A 582 -11.40 8.21 -17.15
CA CYS A 582 -11.06 6.82 -16.88
C CYS A 582 -10.08 6.29 -17.93
N ASP A 583 -8.84 6.01 -17.55
CA ASP A 583 -7.87 5.35 -18.43
C ASP A 583 -8.01 3.84 -18.37
N VAL A 584 -8.25 3.26 -19.55
CA VAL A 584 -8.29 1.81 -19.76
C VAL A 584 -7.45 1.39 -20.97
N SER A 585 -6.50 2.24 -21.36
CA SER A 585 -5.56 1.95 -22.43
C SER A 585 -4.77 0.66 -22.13
N GLY A 586 -4.17 0.06 -23.16
CA GLY A 586 -3.45 -1.21 -23.01
C GLY A 586 -2.28 -1.16 -22.02
N SER A 587 -1.71 0.03 -21.75
CA SER A 587 -0.69 0.20 -20.72
C SER A 587 -1.25 -0.01 -19.32
N MET A 588 -2.54 0.26 -19.09
CA MET A 588 -3.21 0.07 -17.80
C MET A 588 -3.42 -1.41 -17.44
N GLU A 589 -3.25 -2.34 -18.40
CA GLU A 589 -3.32 -3.79 -18.12
C GLU A 589 -2.13 -4.29 -17.27
N TYR A 590 -1.02 -3.54 -17.23
CA TYR A 590 0.21 -3.92 -16.54
C TYR A 590 0.94 -2.72 -15.89
N PRO A 591 1.71 -2.94 -14.80
CA PRO A 591 2.00 -4.22 -14.16
C PRO A 591 0.85 -4.75 -13.30
N LEU A 592 0.81 -6.06 -13.09
CA LEU A 592 -0.11 -6.68 -12.15
C LEU A 592 0.52 -6.70 -10.75
N ASP A 593 -0.26 -6.31 -9.73
CA ASP A 593 0.20 -6.45 -8.34
C ASP A 593 0.25 -7.93 -7.88
N GLY A 594 0.69 -8.17 -6.65
CA GLY A 594 0.75 -9.53 -6.06
C GLY A 594 -0.62 -10.22 -5.90
N HIS A 595 -1.72 -9.49 -6.04
CA HIS A 595 -3.08 -10.01 -6.08
C HIS A 595 -3.60 -10.15 -7.51
N GLY A 596 -2.79 -9.81 -8.52
CA GLY A 596 -3.11 -9.80 -9.94
C GLY A 596 -4.05 -8.66 -10.34
N ILE A 597 -4.04 -7.55 -9.61
CA ILE A 597 -4.81 -6.34 -9.89
C ILE A 597 -3.95 -5.41 -10.75
N ALA A 598 -4.41 -5.16 -11.98
CA ALA A 598 -3.88 -4.15 -12.88
C ALA A 598 -4.31 -2.72 -12.52
N PRO A 599 -3.56 -1.67 -12.91
CA PRO A 599 -3.99 -0.27 -12.90
C PRO A 599 -5.40 -0.08 -13.50
N LEU A 600 -5.72 -0.82 -14.57
CA LEU A 600 -7.01 -0.85 -15.24
C LEU A 600 -8.18 -1.09 -14.28
N HIS A 601 -8.07 -2.10 -13.41
CA HIS A 601 -9.15 -2.41 -12.46
C HIS A 601 -9.36 -1.26 -11.47
N ASN A 602 -8.27 -0.58 -11.07
CA ASN A 602 -8.34 0.56 -10.17
C ASN A 602 -8.95 1.79 -10.86
N ALA A 603 -8.60 2.05 -12.13
CA ALA A 603 -9.15 3.15 -12.90
C ALA A 603 -10.67 3.01 -13.06
N ILE A 604 -11.13 1.82 -13.45
CA ILE A 604 -12.57 1.51 -13.54
C ILE A 604 -13.23 1.62 -12.16
N GLY A 605 -12.62 1.03 -11.13
CA GLY A 605 -13.17 1.04 -9.77
C GLY A 605 -13.34 2.45 -9.20
N LEU A 606 -12.30 3.28 -9.26
CA LEU A 606 -12.35 4.65 -8.76
C LEU A 606 -13.31 5.51 -9.59
N SER A 607 -13.35 5.33 -10.91
CA SER A 607 -14.30 6.04 -11.79
C SER A 607 -15.75 5.69 -11.49
N LEU A 608 -16.06 4.41 -11.25
CA LEU A 608 -17.41 3.97 -10.88
C LEU A 608 -17.81 4.53 -9.51
N VAL A 609 -16.93 4.49 -8.50
CA VAL A 609 -17.22 5.10 -7.20
C VAL A 609 -17.49 6.59 -7.36
N MET A 610 -16.66 7.31 -8.13
CA MET A 610 -16.85 8.74 -8.33
C MET A 610 -18.17 9.07 -9.04
N ALA A 611 -18.53 8.31 -10.06
CA ALA A 611 -19.80 8.48 -10.76
C ALA A 611 -21.01 8.26 -9.83
N GLU A 612 -20.88 7.40 -8.82
CA GLU A 612 -21.97 7.13 -7.86
C GLU A 612 -22.06 8.15 -6.71
N ILE A 613 -20.95 8.75 -6.28
CA ILE A 613 -20.93 9.74 -5.19
C ILE A 613 -21.12 11.18 -5.67
N THR A 614 -20.88 11.44 -6.95
CA THR A 614 -21.07 12.76 -7.54
C THR A 614 -22.55 13.04 -7.75
N LYS A 615 -23.01 14.22 -7.31
CA LYS A 615 -24.40 14.66 -7.49
C LYS A 615 -24.73 14.87 -8.99
N PRO A 616 -26.00 14.73 -9.40
CA PRO A 616 -26.44 15.21 -10.71
C PRO A 616 -26.08 16.70 -10.92
N PRO A 617 -25.79 17.17 -12.14
CA PRO A 617 -25.95 16.47 -13.42
C PRO A 617 -24.75 15.59 -13.84
N PHE A 618 -23.62 15.64 -13.12
CA PHE A 618 -22.39 14.92 -13.51
C PHE A 618 -22.36 13.47 -13.04
N GLY A 619 -23.09 13.15 -11.97
CA GLY A 619 -23.26 11.77 -11.50
C GLY A 619 -23.68 10.79 -12.61
N GLY A 620 -23.17 9.56 -12.54
CA GLY A 620 -23.42 8.49 -13.50
C GLY A 620 -22.68 8.60 -14.84
N ARG A 621 -21.77 9.58 -14.99
CA ARG A 621 -21.00 9.83 -16.23
C ARG A 621 -19.51 9.73 -15.99
N ILE A 622 -18.79 9.30 -17.01
CA ILE A 622 -17.33 9.31 -17.10
C ILE A 622 -16.91 9.80 -18.49
N ILE A 623 -15.69 10.29 -18.60
CA ILE A 623 -15.07 10.61 -19.89
C ILE A 623 -14.10 9.48 -20.25
N THR A 624 -14.14 9.08 -21.51
CA THR A 624 -13.24 8.05 -22.02
C THR A 624 -11.84 8.60 -22.27
N PHE A 625 -10.80 7.88 -21.85
CA PHE A 625 -9.41 8.26 -22.14
C PHE A 625 -8.91 7.51 -23.36
N SER A 626 -9.07 8.14 -24.53
CA SER A 626 -8.86 7.53 -25.84
C SER A 626 -8.35 8.56 -26.85
N LYS A 627 -8.04 8.10 -28.06
CA LYS A 627 -7.74 8.98 -29.21
C LYS A 627 -8.94 9.87 -29.62
N VAL A 628 -10.16 9.43 -29.30
CA VAL A 628 -11.43 10.12 -29.59
C VAL A 628 -12.25 10.11 -28.30
N PRO A 629 -12.01 11.07 -27.39
CA PRO A 629 -12.65 11.07 -26.08
C PRO A 629 -14.14 11.34 -26.20
N GLU A 630 -14.94 10.60 -25.44
CA GLU A 630 -16.40 10.64 -25.44
C GLU A 630 -16.92 10.63 -24.00
N ILE A 631 -18.09 11.25 -23.78
CA ILE A 631 -18.81 11.13 -22.50
C ILE A 631 -19.59 9.83 -22.52
N HIS A 632 -19.27 8.93 -21.60
CA HIS A 632 -19.98 7.66 -21.43
C HIS A 632 -20.92 7.71 -20.23
N ILE A 633 -22.17 7.32 -20.45
CA ILE A 633 -23.18 7.17 -19.40
C ILE A 633 -23.16 5.71 -18.94
N ILE A 634 -22.84 5.49 -17.65
CA ILE A 634 -22.73 4.16 -17.08
C ILE A 634 -24.12 3.50 -17.01
N LYS A 635 -24.21 2.29 -17.55
CA LYS A 635 -25.42 1.45 -17.54
C LYS A 635 -25.17 0.15 -16.77
N GLY A 636 -26.22 -0.40 -16.17
CA GLY A 636 -26.18 -1.66 -15.43
C GLY A 636 -26.69 -1.53 -14.00
N MET A 637 -27.28 -2.60 -13.48
CA MET A 637 -27.81 -2.70 -12.12
C MET A 637 -26.78 -3.33 -11.17
N SER A 638 -26.06 -4.37 -11.62
CA SER A 638 -25.02 -5.04 -10.83
C SER A 638 -23.65 -4.38 -11.01
N LEU A 639 -22.69 -4.66 -10.11
CA LEU A 639 -21.30 -4.24 -10.31
C LEU A 639 -20.73 -4.88 -11.60
N ALA A 640 -20.98 -6.17 -11.83
CA ALA A 640 -20.48 -6.88 -13.01
C ALA A 640 -20.96 -6.24 -14.31
N GLU A 641 -22.26 -5.91 -14.42
CA GLU A 641 -22.81 -5.22 -15.59
C GLU A 641 -22.18 -3.85 -15.81
N ARG A 642 -21.97 -3.08 -14.73
CA ARG A 642 -21.37 -1.74 -14.81
C ARG A 642 -19.89 -1.81 -15.19
N VAL A 643 -19.14 -2.76 -14.64
CA VAL A 643 -17.75 -3.03 -15.01
C VAL A 643 -17.67 -3.45 -16.48
N GLU A 644 -18.52 -4.36 -16.92
CA GLU A 644 -18.58 -4.80 -18.32
C GLU A 644 -18.97 -3.65 -19.25
N ASN A 645 -19.90 -2.80 -18.83
CA ASN A 645 -20.34 -1.64 -19.60
C ASN A 645 -19.22 -0.62 -19.82
N VAL A 646 -18.40 -0.35 -18.80
CA VAL A 646 -17.21 0.51 -18.92
C VAL A 646 -16.13 -0.19 -19.74
N TYR A 647 -15.84 -1.47 -19.46
CA TYR A 647 -14.76 -2.18 -20.15
C TYR A 647 -14.98 -2.32 -21.67
N LYS A 648 -16.24 -2.47 -22.13
CA LYS A 648 -16.57 -2.66 -23.55
C LYS A 648 -16.63 -1.38 -24.40
N VAL A 649 -16.49 -0.19 -23.81
CA VAL A 649 -16.50 1.06 -24.60
C VAL A 649 -15.33 1.02 -25.62
N PRO A 650 -15.47 1.56 -26.83
CA PRO A 650 -14.39 1.53 -27.83
C PRO A 650 -13.29 2.55 -27.48
N TRP A 651 -12.38 2.16 -26.59
CA TRP A 651 -11.38 3.06 -26.00
C TRP A 651 -10.21 3.42 -26.92
N GLY A 652 -10.02 2.77 -28.06
CA GLY A 652 -8.83 2.97 -28.89
C GLY A 652 -7.52 2.56 -28.19
N ALA A 653 -6.45 2.31 -28.94
CA ALA A 653 -5.19 1.80 -28.38
C ALA A 653 -4.22 2.92 -27.93
N ASN A 654 -4.68 4.17 -27.86
CA ASN A 654 -3.86 5.38 -27.74
C ASN A 654 -4.66 6.49 -27.05
N THR A 655 -3.96 7.50 -26.52
CA THR A 655 -4.50 8.47 -25.55
C THR A 655 -4.22 9.91 -25.98
N ASP A 656 -5.24 10.76 -26.12
CA ASP A 656 -5.02 12.20 -26.36
C ASP A 656 -5.66 13.07 -25.27
N PHE A 657 -4.84 13.41 -24.26
CA PHE A 657 -5.29 14.20 -23.11
C PHE A 657 -5.78 15.60 -23.51
N VAL A 658 -5.14 16.26 -24.48
CA VAL A 658 -5.53 17.61 -24.90
C VAL A 658 -6.90 17.60 -25.59
N LYS A 659 -7.22 16.54 -26.34
CA LYS A 659 -8.52 16.43 -27.01
C LYS A 659 -9.71 16.36 -26.08
N VAL A 660 -9.55 15.82 -24.87
CA VAL A 660 -10.62 15.82 -23.86
C VAL A 660 -11.11 17.26 -23.60
N PHE A 661 -10.18 18.20 -23.60
CA PHE A 661 -10.42 19.60 -23.33
C PHE A 661 -10.79 20.37 -24.58
N ARG A 662 -9.99 20.22 -25.65
CA ARG A 662 -10.12 20.99 -26.90
C ARG A 662 -11.25 20.52 -27.81
N ASP A 663 -11.47 19.21 -27.90
CA ASP A 663 -12.36 18.62 -28.90
C ASP A 663 -13.68 18.11 -28.28
N LEU A 664 -13.75 17.97 -26.95
CA LEU A 664 -14.94 17.50 -26.23
C LEU A 664 -15.51 18.58 -25.30
N LEU A 665 -14.81 18.97 -24.23
CA LEU A 665 -15.40 19.85 -23.21
C LEU A 665 -15.62 21.29 -23.69
N LEU A 666 -14.64 21.91 -24.34
CA LEU A 666 -14.77 23.30 -24.82
C LEU A 666 -15.83 23.46 -25.92
N PRO A 667 -15.86 22.63 -26.98
CA PRO A 667 -16.89 22.75 -28.02
C PRO A 667 -18.29 22.54 -27.46
N LEU A 668 -18.48 21.54 -26.58
CA LEU A 668 -19.77 21.34 -25.91
C LEU A 668 -20.20 22.58 -25.11
N ALA A 669 -19.29 23.23 -24.40
CA ALA A 669 -19.59 24.44 -23.64
C ALA A 669 -19.94 25.63 -24.54
N VAL A 670 -19.14 25.86 -25.58
CA VAL A 670 -19.31 26.98 -26.53
C VAL A 670 -20.58 26.81 -27.36
N GLU A 671 -20.81 25.63 -27.94
CA GLU A 671 -21.98 25.36 -28.79
C GLU A 671 -23.30 25.47 -28.03
N ASN A 672 -23.31 25.09 -26.75
CA ASN A 672 -24.51 25.11 -25.92
C ASN A 672 -24.62 26.35 -25.02
N ASN A 673 -23.69 27.32 -25.14
CA ASN A 673 -23.63 28.53 -24.30
C ASN A 673 -23.71 28.21 -22.79
N VAL A 674 -22.97 27.19 -22.36
CA VAL A 674 -22.98 26.74 -20.95
C VAL A 674 -22.39 27.84 -20.08
N PRO A 675 -23.12 28.34 -19.07
CA PRO A 675 -22.58 29.39 -18.22
C PRO A 675 -21.46 28.84 -17.33
N PRO A 676 -20.45 29.66 -16.96
CA PRO A 676 -19.28 29.18 -16.22
C PRO A 676 -19.62 28.42 -14.93
N GLU A 677 -20.69 28.77 -14.23
CA GLU A 677 -21.22 28.10 -13.03
C GLU A 677 -21.61 26.64 -13.27
N ASP A 678 -22.17 26.33 -14.45
CA ASP A 678 -22.66 25.00 -14.82
C ASP A 678 -21.57 24.12 -15.45
N MET A 679 -20.39 24.71 -15.72
CA MET A 679 -19.23 23.95 -16.16
C MET A 679 -18.73 22.99 -15.09
N VAL A 680 -18.17 21.87 -15.54
CA VAL A 680 -17.39 20.98 -14.67
C VAL A 680 -16.31 21.78 -13.95
N LYS A 681 -16.20 21.59 -12.63
CA LYS A 681 -15.24 22.31 -11.78
C LYS A 681 -14.00 21.50 -11.47
N THR A 682 -14.12 20.17 -11.45
CA THR A 682 -13.00 19.27 -11.16
C THR A 682 -13.01 18.05 -12.09
N VAL A 683 -11.88 17.75 -12.71
CA VAL A 683 -11.66 16.54 -13.50
C VAL A 683 -10.61 15.70 -12.80
N PHE A 684 -10.97 14.46 -12.49
CA PHE A 684 -10.04 13.49 -11.91
C PHE A 684 -9.52 12.57 -13.00
N VAL A 685 -8.21 12.51 -13.14
CA VAL A 685 -7.51 11.80 -14.20
C VAL A 685 -6.92 10.53 -13.61
N PHE A 686 -7.62 9.40 -13.77
CA PHE A 686 -7.16 8.10 -13.32
C PHE A 686 -6.37 7.41 -14.44
N SER A 687 -5.04 7.50 -14.42
CA SER A 687 -4.17 7.05 -15.52
C SER A 687 -2.77 6.65 -15.01
N ASP A 688 -1.95 6.06 -15.88
CA ASP A 688 -0.52 5.83 -15.68
C ASP A 688 0.36 7.08 -15.92
N MET A 689 -0.27 8.22 -16.25
CA MET A 689 0.37 9.50 -16.58
C MET A 689 1.21 9.48 -17.88
N GLN A 690 1.11 8.43 -18.71
CA GLN A 690 1.83 8.33 -19.99
C GLN A 690 1.04 8.95 -21.14
N PHE A 691 0.86 10.27 -21.10
CA PHE A 691 0.14 10.98 -22.17
C PHE A 691 0.93 10.95 -23.49
N ASP A 692 0.22 10.77 -24.62
CA ASP A 692 0.82 10.77 -25.95
C ASP A 692 1.30 12.18 -26.35
N ASN A 693 1.99 12.28 -27.48
CA ASN A 693 2.42 13.57 -28.01
C ASN A 693 1.21 14.47 -28.36
N ALA A 694 1.03 15.56 -27.59
CA ALA A 694 0.00 16.58 -27.83
C ALA A 694 0.34 17.56 -28.97
N GLN A 695 1.57 17.59 -29.47
CA GLN A 695 1.95 18.43 -30.59
C GLN A 695 1.89 17.64 -31.91
N PRO A 696 1.60 18.29 -33.05
CA PRO A 696 1.65 17.63 -34.34
C PRO A 696 3.00 16.92 -34.48
N ARG A 697 2.95 15.64 -34.85
CA ARG A 697 4.15 14.95 -35.34
C ARG A 697 4.72 15.83 -36.44
N TRP A 698 6.04 16.00 -36.45
CA TRP A 698 6.78 16.45 -37.61
C TRP A 698 6.18 15.74 -38.85
N GLU A 699 5.37 16.43 -39.65
CA GLU A 699 4.92 15.85 -40.90
C GLU A 699 6.08 16.06 -41.87
N VAL A 700 6.82 14.99 -42.16
CA VAL A 700 7.57 14.93 -43.41
C VAL A 700 6.54 14.95 -44.53
N VAL A 701 6.28 16.15 -45.03
CA VAL A 701 5.62 16.34 -46.31
C VAL A 701 6.52 15.68 -47.35
N ARG A 702 6.12 14.51 -47.86
CA ARG A 702 6.73 13.96 -49.07
C ARG A 702 6.34 14.88 -50.22
N GLY A 703 7.21 15.81 -50.57
CA GLY A 703 7.18 16.41 -51.89
C GLY A 703 7.50 15.33 -52.92
N ASP A 704 6.67 15.23 -53.96
CA ASP A 704 6.91 14.32 -55.09
C ASP A 704 8.24 14.69 -55.77
N THR A 705 9.32 13.96 -55.48
CA THR A 705 10.54 13.98 -56.30
C THR A 705 11.38 12.71 -56.09
N GLN A 706 12.12 12.36 -57.14
CA GLN A 706 12.64 11.03 -57.48
C GLN A 706 13.53 10.31 -56.43
N PRO A 707 13.63 8.97 -56.48
CA PRO A 707 14.36 8.18 -55.50
C PRO A 707 15.87 8.19 -55.76
N GLY A 708 16.67 8.69 -54.81
CA GLY A 708 18.13 8.53 -54.91
C GLY A 708 19.00 9.38 -53.98
N GLU A 709 18.52 10.51 -53.47
CA GLU A 709 19.33 11.40 -52.62
C GLU A 709 18.60 11.72 -51.32
N ALA A 710 19.15 11.26 -50.19
CA ALA A 710 18.66 11.62 -48.87
C ALA A 710 19.08 13.06 -48.54
N GLN A 711 18.40 14.05 -49.14
CA GLN A 711 18.47 15.43 -48.67
C GLN A 711 17.56 15.60 -47.45
N ARG A 712 18.18 15.73 -46.29
CA ARG A 712 17.55 16.12 -45.02
C ARG A 712 17.34 17.63 -45.04
N TYR A 713 16.09 18.06 -45.00
CA TYR A 713 15.71 19.48 -44.96
C TYR A 713 15.56 19.97 -43.52
N ASP A 714 16.07 21.17 -43.25
CA ASP A 714 15.84 21.97 -42.06
C ASP A 714 14.35 22.34 -41.94
N ILE A 715 13.75 22.04 -40.79
CA ILE A 715 12.41 22.52 -40.46
C ILE A 715 12.54 23.94 -39.93
N ALA A 716 11.92 24.89 -40.65
CA ALA A 716 11.78 26.26 -40.21
C ALA A 716 11.13 26.32 -38.82
N ILE A 717 11.85 26.95 -37.89
CA ILE A 717 11.35 27.35 -36.58
C ILE A 717 10.18 28.31 -36.82
N ALA A 718 8.96 27.80 -36.74
CA ALA A 718 7.77 28.65 -36.64
C ALA A 718 7.73 29.25 -35.23
N ASP A 719 7.95 30.57 -35.18
CA ASP A 719 7.71 31.52 -34.09
C ASP A 719 7.47 30.98 -32.66
N GLY A 720 8.48 31.18 -31.80
CA GLY A 720 8.30 32.09 -30.65
C GLY A 720 7.51 31.68 -29.40
N GLY A 721 7.05 30.42 -29.20
CA GLY A 721 6.45 30.08 -27.89
C GLY A 721 5.85 28.69 -27.66
N LEU A 722 5.72 27.85 -28.70
CA LEU A 722 5.11 26.51 -28.60
C LEU A 722 6.11 25.40 -28.20
N GLN A 723 7.41 25.67 -28.26
CA GLN A 723 8.43 24.70 -27.87
C GLN A 723 8.38 24.47 -26.34
N TRP A 724 8.25 23.21 -25.90
CA TRP A 724 8.32 22.78 -24.49
C TRP A 724 7.09 22.97 -23.59
N GLN A 725 5.91 23.22 -24.16
CA GLN A 725 4.68 23.31 -23.37
C GLN A 725 4.21 21.92 -22.92
N THR A 726 3.85 21.79 -21.64
CA THR A 726 3.21 20.56 -21.15
C THR A 726 1.74 20.52 -21.55
N HIS A 727 1.14 19.32 -21.49
CA HIS A 727 -0.29 19.11 -21.74
C HIS A 727 -1.18 20.07 -20.96
N HIS A 728 -0.86 20.29 -19.68
CA HIS A 728 -1.59 21.20 -18.82
C HIS A 728 -1.54 22.64 -19.36
N GLN A 729 -0.36 23.13 -19.73
CA GLN A 729 -0.16 24.50 -20.23
C GLN A 729 -0.93 24.74 -21.53
N ILE A 730 -1.01 23.74 -22.41
CA ILE A 730 -1.79 23.82 -23.66
C ILE A 730 -3.29 23.96 -23.32
N VAL A 731 -3.81 23.14 -22.41
CA VAL A 731 -5.21 23.20 -21.97
C VAL A 731 -5.55 24.56 -21.35
N GLU A 732 -4.65 25.12 -20.52
CA GLU A 732 -4.87 26.44 -19.92
C GLU A 732 -4.98 27.56 -20.95
N GLN A 733 -4.15 27.52 -21.99
CA GLN A 733 -4.17 28.51 -23.07
C GLN A 733 -5.46 28.42 -23.89
N GLU A 734 -5.90 27.20 -24.24
CA GLU A 734 -7.13 27.00 -25.02
C GLU A 734 -8.39 27.43 -24.26
N PHE A 735 -8.50 27.11 -22.98
CA PHE A 735 -9.62 27.56 -22.15
C PHE A 735 -9.67 29.08 -22.02
N ARG A 736 -8.51 29.71 -21.75
CA ARG A 736 -8.39 31.16 -21.64
C ARG A 736 -8.79 31.87 -22.94
N LYS A 737 -8.40 31.31 -24.09
CA LYS A 737 -8.76 31.84 -25.41
C LYS A 737 -10.27 31.86 -25.66
N HIS A 738 -11.01 30.88 -25.12
CA HIS A 738 -12.46 30.76 -25.27
C HIS A 738 -13.25 31.43 -24.13
N GLY A 739 -12.57 32.13 -23.20
CA GLY A 739 -13.21 32.85 -22.09
C GLY A 739 -13.71 31.96 -20.94
N TYR A 740 -13.30 30.68 -20.90
CA TYR A 740 -13.65 29.75 -19.84
C TYR A 740 -12.52 29.57 -18.82
N GLU A 741 -12.88 29.26 -17.58
CA GLU A 741 -11.91 28.81 -16.58
C GLU A 741 -11.62 27.32 -16.74
N VAL A 742 -10.34 26.97 -16.64
CA VAL A 742 -9.89 25.57 -16.65
C VAL A 742 -10.43 24.87 -15.40
N PRO A 743 -11.06 23.68 -15.53
CA PRO A 743 -11.44 22.89 -14.36
C PRO A 743 -10.20 22.49 -13.57
N GLN A 744 -10.35 22.32 -12.26
CA GLN A 744 -9.28 21.78 -11.43
C GLN A 744 -8.93 20.36 -11.90
N LEU A 745 -7.64 20.07 -12.03
CA LEU A 745 -7.18 18.78 -12.53
C LEU A 745 -6.51 17.98 -11.42
N VAL A 746 -7.11 16.85 -11.05
CA VAL A 746 -6.57 15.91 -10.08
C VAL A 746 -5.91 14.76 -10.84
N TYR A 747 -4.58 14.82 -10.95
CA TYR A 747 -3.79 13.76 -11.57
C TYR A 747 -3.59 12.62 -10.57
N TRP A 748 -4.21 11.48 -10.86
CA TRP A 748 -4.20 10.31 -10.00
C TRP A 748 -3.41 9.17 -10.67
N ASN A 749 -2.13 9.05 -10.31
CA ASN A 749 -1.25 8.04 -10.89
C ASN A 749 -1.53 6.64 -10.32
N LEU A 750 -1.95 5.72 -11.20
CA LEU A 750 -2.31 4.34 -10.86
C LEU A 750 -1.26 3.31 -11.27
N ALA A 751 -0.30 3.68 -12.10
CA ALA A 751 0.76 2.78 -12.56
C ALA A 751 2.12 3.25 -12.09
N ALA A 752 2.98 2.27 -11.85
CA ALA A 752 4.29 2.48 -11.28
C ALA A 752 5.33 2.72 -12.38
N ARG A 753 5.12 3.75 -13.20
CA ARG A 753 6.01 4.11 -14.31
C ARG A 753 6.73 5.41 -13.98
N ALA A 754 8.05 5.39 -14.06
CA ALA A 754 8.92 6.45 -13.54
C ALA A 754 9.08 7.64 -14.50
N GLY A 755 9.42 8.79 -13.92
CA GLY A 755 10.16 9.89 -14.56
C GLY A 755 9.34 11.13 -14.92
N ALA A 756 8.17 10.98 -15.54
CA ALA A 756 7.40 12.14 -16.05
C ALA A 756 6.30 12.55 -15.08
N VAL A 757 6.29 13.82 -14.66
CA VAL A 757 5.21 14.39 -13.83
C VAL A 757 4.41 15.45 -14.61
N PRO A 758 3.07 15.46 -14.50
CA PRO A 758 2.24 16.35 -15.32
C PRO A 758 2.28 17.81 -14.85
N VAL A 759 2.62 18.05 -13.57
CA VAL A 759 2.60 19.37 -12.93
C VAL A 759 3.72 19.54 -11.89
N THR A 760 4.10 20.78 -11.60
CA THR A 760 5.01 21.15 -10.49
C THR A 760 4.23 21.65 -9.28
N PHE A 761 4.90 21.81 -8.14
CA PHE A 761 4.26 22.25 -6.88
C PHE A 761 3.61 23.65 -6.95
N GLU A 762 3.99 24.50 -7.90
CA GLU A 762 3.50 25.89 -8.04
C GLU A 762 2.23 26.00 -8.90
N MET A 763 1.85 24.92 -9.62
CA MET A 763 0.75 24.96 -10.58
C MET A 763 -0.61 24.91 -9.87
N GLY A 764 -1.12 26.07 -9.49
CA GLY A 764 -2.44 26.22 -8.88
C GLY A 764 -3.58 25.75 -9.79
N GLY A 765 -4.62 25.18 -9.21
CA GLY A 765 -5.71 24.49 -9.93
C GLY A 765 -5.41 23.01 -10.20
N THR A 766 -4.33 22.46 -9.63
CA THR A 766 -3.92 21.07 -9.86
C THR A 766 -3.61 20.33 -8.57
N ALA A 767 -3.67 19.00 -8.66
CA ALA A 767 -3.44 18.08 -7.56
C ALA A 767 -2.71 16.83 -8.04
N LEU A 768 -1.82 16.30 -7.21
CA LEU A 768 -1.12 15.03 -7.45
C LEU A 768 -1.47 14.02 -6.37
N VAL A 769 -1.94 12.86 -6.81
CA VAL A 769 -2.25 11.72 -5.96
C VAL A 769 -1.71 10.47 -6.62
N SER A 770 -1.24 9.49 -5.85
CA SER A 770 -0.90 8.18 -6.40
C SER A 770 -1.32 7.03 -5.50
N GLY A 771 -1.42 5.84 -6.10
CA GLY A 771 -1.84 4.61 -5.43
C GLY A 771 -3.33 4.32 -5.57
N GLN A 772 -3.81 3.30 -4.86
CA GLN A 772 -5.14 2.70 -5.09
C GLN A 772 -6.13 3.00 -3.96
N SER A 773 -5.83 4.00 -3.12
CA SER A 773 -6.56 4.19 -1.88
C SER A 773 -7.83 5.02 -2.06
N GLN A 774 -8.97 4.38 -1.81
CA GLN A 774 -10.25 5.07 -1.66
C GLN A 774 -10.29 6.04 -0.46
N ALA A 775 -9.44 5.87 0.55
CA ALA A 775 -9.39 6.79 1.68
C ALA A 775 -8.96 8.20 1.23
N LEU A 776 -8.08 8.29 0.23
CA LEU A 776 -7.62 9.55 -0.33
C LEU A 776 -8.74 10.30 -1.06
N MET A 777 -9.80 9.63 -1.53
CA MET A 777 -10.97 10.32 -2.10
C MET A 777 -11.67 11.20 -1.05
N LYS A 778 -11.64 10.83 0.24
CA LYS A 778 -12.24 11.62 1.31
C LYS A 778 -11.63 13.03 1.43
N VAL A 779 -10.40 13.22 0.96
CA VAL A 779 -9.71 14.53 0.96
C VAL A 779 -10.39 15.53 0.02
N PHE A 780 -11.12 15.04 -0.99
CA PHE A 780 -11.78 15.85 -2.02
C PHE A 780 -13.29 16.03 -1.81
N LEU A 781 -13.90 15.33 -0.85
CA LEU A 781 -15.36 15.42 -0.61
C LEU A 781 -15.73 16.76 0.05
N ASP A 782 -16.86 17.34 -0.38
CA ASP A 782 -17.47 18.49 0.27
C ASP A 782 -17.90 18.08 1.70
N GLY A 783 -17.35 18.73 2.73
CA GLY A 783 -17.58 18.36 4.13
C GLY A 783 -16.90 17.06 4.58
N GLY A 784 -15.90 16.56 3.84
CA GLY A 784 -15.13 15.37 4.22
C GLY A 784 -14.37 15.49 5.54
N LEU A 785 -13.68 14.42 5.96
CA LEU A 785 -12.84 14.35 7.18
C LEU A 785 -11.81 15.49 7.33
N PHE A 786 -11.61 16.28 6.27
CA PHE A 786 -10.65 17.36 6.17
C PHE A 786 -11.29 18.71 5.75
N GLY A 787 -12.60 18.88 5.95
CA GLY A 787 -13.41 20.00 5.48
C GLY A 787 -13.42 21.25 6.39
N GLU A 788 -13.34 22.41 5.71
CA GLU A 788 -13.38 23.82 6.14
C GLU A 788 -12.42 24.25 7.27
N GLU A 789 -11.41 25.05 6.90
CA GLU A 789 -10.69 25.89 7.86
C GLU A 789 -11.73 26.66 8.68
N GLU A 790 -11.58 26.64 10.01
CA GLU A 790 -12.11 27.71 10.84
C GLU A 790 -11.68 29.05 10.23
N GLU A 791 -12.64 29.78 9.64
CA GLU A 791 -12.55 31.22 9.53
C GLU A 791 -12.39 31.79 10.95
N GLY A 792 -11.15 31.95 11.43
CA GLY A 792 -10.89 32.77 12.61
C GLY A 792 -9.69 32.38 13.49
N LYS A 793 -8.53 32.99 13.22
CA LYS A 793 -7.96 34.06 14.08
C LYS A 793 -6.60 34.53 13.58
N GLY A 794 -6.58 35.77 13.08
CA GLY A 794 -5.48 36.70 13.35
C GLY A 794 -4.38 36.87 12.30
N LYS A 795 -4.66 37.63 11.24
CA LYS A 795 -3.92 38.86 10.92
C LYS A 795 -4.77 39.72 9.99
N LYS A 796 -5.18 40.88 10.48
CA LYS A 796 -5.77 41.95 9.67
C LYS A 796 -4.64 42.48 8.79
N ASP A 797 -4.62 42.11 7.52
CA ASP A 797 -3.91 42.90 6.52
C ASP A 797 -4.89 43.97 6.02
N GLU A 798 -4.43 45.22 6.13
CA GLU A 798 -5.16 46.43 5.83
C GLU A 798 -5.67 46.43 4.38
N VAL A 799 -6.98 46.63 4.21
CA VAL A 799 -7.58 46.91 2.91
C VAL A 799 -7.43 48.40 2.67
N GLU A 800 -6.58 48.79 1.71
CA GLU A 800 -6.63 50.11 1.11
C GLU A 800 -7.95 50.25 0.33
N GLU A 801 -8.92 50.96 0.91
CA GLU A 801 -10.11 51.43 0.22
C GLU A 801 -9.73 52.62 -0.69
N GLY A 802 -9.45 52.32 -1.96
CA GLY A 802 -9.45 53.34 -3.02
C GLY A 802 -10.89 53.65 -3.43
N MET A 803 -11.45 54.74 -2.89
CA MET A 803 -12.76 55.27 -3.27
C MET A 803 -12.60 56.19 -4.49
N GLU A 804 -13.07 55.76 -5.66
CA GLU A 804 -13.16 56.62 -6.85
C GLU A 804 -14.59 57.18 -6.95
N VAL A 805 -14.73 58.49 -6.75
CA VAL A 805 -16.00 59.23 -6.84
C VAL A 805 -16.16 59.71 -8.28
N VAL A 806 -17.21 59.26 -8.96
CA VAL A 806 -17.64 59.82 -10.26
C VAL A 806 -18.74 60.83 -9.97
N GLU A 807 -18.49 62.10 -10.25
CA GLU A 807 -19.51 63.16 -10.23
C GLU A 807 -20.46 63.00 -11.44
N GLY A 808 -21.76 62.94 -11.17
CA GLY A 808 -22.82 63.00 -12.17
C GLY A 808 -23.74 64.20 -11.91
N ASP A 809 -24.01 64.97 -12.96
CA ASP A 809 -24.85 66.16 -12.96
C ASP A 809 -26.33 65.85 -12.66
N TRP A 810 -26.89 66.66 -11.75
CA TRP A 810 -28.28 67.15 -11.71
C TRP A 810 -29.43 66.17 -12.06
N ASP A 811 -29.76 65.27 -11.13
CA ASP A 811 -31.15 64.98 -10.67
C ASP A 811 -31.26 63.74 -9.75
N GLY A 812 -30.86 63.90 -8.49
CA GLY A 812 -31.70 63.45 -7.36
C GLY A 812 -32.09 61.98 -7.17
N GLU A 813 -31.35 60.97 -7.66
CA GLU A 813 -31.57 59.56 -7.26
C GLU A 813 -30.27 58.86 -6.80
N TRP A 814 -30.16 58.58 -5.49
CA TRP A 814 -29.02 57.86 -4.91
C TRP A 814 -29.24 56.34 -5.03
N GLY A 815 -28.64 55.71 -6.03
CA GLY A 815 -28.55 54.25 -6.14
C GLY A 815 -27.26 53.71 -5.50
N VAL A 816 -27.37 53.00 -4.37
CA VAL A 816 -26.25 52.23 -3.80
C VAL A 816 -26.16 50.89 -4.54
N VAL A 817 -25.13 50.71 -5.38
CA VAL A 817 -24.79 49.40 -5.94
C VAL A 817 -23.79 48.71 -5.01
N GLN A 818 -24.27 47.77 -4.19
CA GLN A 818 -23.40 46.79 -3.57
C GLN A 818 -22.86 45.85 -4.66
N LYS A 819 -21.58 45.99 -5.02
CA LYS A 819 -20.87 44.91 -5.72
C LYS A 819 -20.70 43.76 -4.72
N GLU A 820 -21.44 42.68 -4.91
CA GLU A 820 -21.13 41.41 -4.26
C GLU A 820 -19.67 41.03 -4.58
N ALA A 821 -18.82 41.03 -3.55
CA ALA A 821 -17.47 40.53 -3.67
C ALA A 821 -17.53 39.03 -3.95
N LYS A 822 -17.25 38.63 -5.19
CA LYS A 822 -17.03 37.21 -5.56
C LYS A 822 -16.00 36.62 -4.59
N LYS A 823 -16.43 35.73 -3.68
CA LYS A 823 -15.56 34.88 -2.86
C LYS A 823 -14.67 34.09 -3.85
N LYS A 824 -13.44 34.54 -4.09
CA LYS A 824 -12.45 33.78 -4.87
C LYS A 824 -12.13 32.51 -4.07
N THR A 825 -12.76 31.39 -4.42
CA THR A 825 -12.36 30.06 -3.96
C THR A 825 -10.88 29.87 -4.28
N LYS A 826 -10.01 29.85 -3.25
CA LYS A 826 -8.58 29.61 -3.41
C LYS A 826 -8.38 28.26 -4.13
N ARG A 827 -7.83 28.30 -5.34
CA ARG A 827 -7.52 27.12 -6.18
C ARG A 827 -6.65 26.12 -5.39
N ILE A 828 -6.90 24.82 -5.55
CA ILE A 828 -6.07 23.75 -4.96
C ILE A 828 -4.66 23.81 -5.56
N ASP A 829 -3.63 23.63 -4.74
CA ASP A 829 -2.27 23.38 -5.21
C ASP A 829 -1.83 21.95 -4.81
N PRO A 830 -0.84 21.35 -5.49
CA PRO A 830 -0.42 19.97 -5.20
C PRO A 830 0.03 19.74 -3.75
N MET A 831 0.69 20.71 -3.12
CA MET A 831 1.16 20.59 -1.73
C MET A 831 0.03 20.68 -0.70
N LYS A 832 -1.05 21.40 -1.01
CA LYS A 832 -2.20 21.58 -0.12
C LYS A 832 -2.81 20.25 0.28
N ILE A 833 -2.86 19.27 -0.62
CA ILE A 833 -3.37 17.92 -0.35
C ILE A 833 -2.46 17.19 0.65
N VAL A 834 -1.16 17.20 0.40
CA VAL A 834 -0.18 16.55 1.29
C VAL A 834 -0.26 17.18 2.68
N ARG A 835 -0.24 18.52 2.77
CA ARG A 835 -0.35 19.26 4.03
C ARG A 835 -1.66 18.97 4.77
N ARG A 836 -2.78 18.96 4.06
CA ARG A 836 -4.09 18.62 4.62
C ARG A 836 -4.13 17.20 5.17
N LEU A 837 -3.57 16.24 4.43
CA LEU A 837 -3.52 14.84 4.85
C LEU A 837 -2.69 14.66 6.13
N ILE A 838 -1.46 15.18 6.14
CA ILE A 838 -0.53 15.00 7.28
C ILE A 838 -0.82 15.94 8.46
N GLY A 839 -1.58 17.01 8.22
CA GLY A 839 -2.06 17.94 9.24
C GLY A 839 -3.24 17.41 10.05
N HIS A 840 -3.76 16.22 9.71
CA HIS A 840 -4.83 15.59 10.46
C HIS A 840 -4.35 15.11 11.84
N GLU A 841 -5.18 15.31 12.88
CA GLU A 841 -4.88 15.02 14.30
C GLU A 841 -4.32 13.60 14.53
N ALA A 842 -4.80 12.64 13.74
CA ALA A 842 -4.34 11.26 13.76
C ALA A 842 -2.84 11.08 13.43
N PHE A 843 -2.10 12.12 13.03
CA PHE A 843 -0.65 12.07 12.85
C PHE A 843 0.13 12.89 13.89
N ASP A 844 -0.56 13.59 14.80
CA ASP A 844 0.06 14.53 15.75
C ASP A 844 0.78 13.86 16.91
N MET A 845 0.67 12.54 17.05
CA MET A 845 1.43 11.76 18.01
C MET A 845 2.82 11.35 17.51
N LEU A 846 3.11 11.57 16.22
CA LEU A 846 4.39 11.21 15.64
C LEU A 846 5.50 12.14 16.13
N ARG A 847 6.66 11.57 16.47
CA ARG A 847 7.79 12.30 17.06
C ARG A 847 9.10 11.91 16.39
N VAL A 848 9.94 12.88 16.05
CA VAL A 848 11.32 12.66 15.62
C VAL A 848 12.24 12.82 16.83
N VAL A 849 13.17 11.89 17.04
CA VAL A 849 14.02 11.84 18.26
C VAL A 849 15.50 11.51 18.00
N ASP A 850 15.89 11.33 16.73
CA ASP A 850 17.30 11.09 16.33
C ASP A 850 18.07 12.38 16.06
#